data_AF-A0A1E7R337-F1
#
_entry.id   AF-A0A1E7R337-F1
#
_cell.length_a   1.000
_cell.length_b   1.000
_cell.length_c   1.000
_cell.angle_alpha   90.00
_cell.angle_beta   90.00
_cell.angle_gamma   90.00
#
_symmetry.space_group_name_H-M   'P 1'
#
loop_
_entity.id
_entity.type
_entity.pdbx_description
1 polymer ?
#
loop_
_entity_poly.entity_id
_entity_poly.type
_entity_poly.pdbx_seq_one_letter_code
_entity_poly.pdbx_strand_id
1 'polypeptide(L)'
;MSNYSKSQQGAATILMVLLVGFALISSILGTAYYLRMQQQVAMASHALTNAQQGAWAGVEVVRQYLEKNITQIAKETAPVSLSINSKGANQITAKITNITGPTNNQYKITAQIQNNNKAAKSTSTIEVVYNVNVGSSGGEKISWNTDNAMDIHSKLTIVGGVKLIGESNLDNDEDKYVTVNVDGAVDGTAGNGLTGIDILNATGDVSLGSSSQFKKIYSNGDIYLTGSAAATVLASAGKTIQIDSGEAGIQGKLYANGDIIINNGITDSAYSLCNIYVKDKSPTIKTLLQAGGATSVDYCNEKNKKFIDNDTIESGKLGNVNLEAVKSVSDSPFSVLSTHSIITKAWITIDSLKTQGELICGGGGFNGYKSLIANSWSTCSNLSIAQWDGSSLFTPEGAQKVVSMVAPKIDANDYKTEANYIFSLEEDNTVKVTLQNMSNTNLNGKTYYSGLYNGIGGYLCENKDCTTTPIAKISSITWGYQTIKYDGSKWIVNANNNSGHDIKSKDTPSIPVLSPGILFFDGDIEIGAGSFINSFIVTGDITFNNSGTAIYAPNYAGRSQICTMTYYPTSAYPYLKPSESQLCIPLKNDKGEDQVAYSSGNIALLAGSYKSDGTYQGGNITLSNAYIYGNIIAGNHFYTTASTNYVVGGILAALLSGDGSSNFGNALTVDLSNISTHSDFISGTPIIVNGDPTVTAKIKWARYL
;
A
#
# COMPACT_ATOMS: atom_id res chain seq x y z
N MET A 1 -22.79 57.98 84.25
CA MET A 1 -23.76 58.46 83.23
C MET A 1 -23.27 59.79 82.70
N SER A 2 -22.81 59.86 81.44
CA SER A 2 -23.14 60.94 80.51
C SER A 2 -22.56 60.61 79.14
N ASN A 3 -23.50 60.50 78.21
CA ASN A 3 -23.41 60.24 76.78
C ASN A 3 -22.25 60.92 76.05
N TYR A 4 -21.31 60.12 75.51
CA TYR A 4 -20.57 60.48 74.30
C TYR A 4 -21.20 59.77 73.09
N SER A 5 -21.99 60.57 72.37
CA SER A 5 -22.20 60.57 70.91
C SER A 5 -22.35 59.22 70.17
N LYS A 6 -23.61 58.82 69.93
CA LYS A 6 -24.01 57.84 68.90
C LYS A 6 -23.57 58.24 67.46
N SER A 7 -23.04 59.45 67.25
CA SER A 7 -22.59 59.94 65.93
C SER A 7 -21.20 59.42 65.52
N GLN A 8 -20.35 58.99 66.45
CA GLN A 8 -19.01 58.47 66.10
C GLN A 8 -19.00 56.97 65.76
N GLN A 9 -19.99 56.21 66.22
CA GLN A 9 -20.15 54.80 65.83
C GLN A 9 -20.68 54.67 64.38
N GLY A 10 -21.53 55.59 63.92
CA GLY A 10 -22.03 55.60 62.53
C GLY A 10 -20.93 55.89 61.50
N ALA A 11 -20.10 56.91 61.73
CA ALA A 11 -19.02 57.28 60.80
C ALA A 11 -17.94 56.20 60.71
N ALA A 12 -17.54 55.58 61.82
CA ALA A 12 -16.55 54.49 61.82
C ALA A 12 -17.07 53.22 61.13
N THR A 13 -18.36 52.89 61.31
CA THR A 13 -18.97 51.72 60.66
C THR A 13 -19.11 51.94 59.15
N ILE A 14 -19.50 53.14 58.72
CA ILE A 14 -19.55 53.51 57.29
C ILE A 14 -18.14 53.46 56.69
N LEU A 15 -17.12 53.99 57.38
CA LEU A 15 -15.73 53.97 56.92
C LEU A 15 -15.17 52.54 56.84
N MET A 16 -15.47 51.67 57.80
CA MET A 16 -15.09 50.26 57.75
C MET A 16 -15.79 49.51 56.61
N VAL A 17 -17.08 49.73 56.38
CA VAL A 17 -17.81 49.11 55.27
C VAL A 17 -17.27 49.60 53.92
N LEU A 18 -16.90 50.88 53.82
CA LEU A 18 -16.24 51.44 52.63
C LEU A 18 -14.85 50.83 52.40
N LEU A 19 -14.03 50.70 53.45
CA LEU A 19 -12.71 50.09 53.39
C LEU A 19 -12.76 48.60 53.03
N VAL A 20 -13.71 47.85 53.60
CA VAL A 20 -13.94 46.44 53.26
C VAL A 20 -14.47 46.32 51.82
N GLY A 21 -15.34 47.23 51.39
CA GLY A 21 -15.80 47.33 50.00
C GLY A 21 -14.65 47.57 49.01
N PHE A 22 -13.75 48.51 49.32
CA PHE A 22 -12.55 48.77 48.52
C PHE A 22 -11.56 47.61 48.50
N ALA A 23 -11.38 46.92 49.64
CA ALA A 23 -10.52 45.74 49.72
C ALA A 23 -11.08 44.58 48.86
N LEU A 24 -12.38 44.31 48.91
CA LEU A 24 -13.03 43.30 48.09
C LEU A 24 -12.97 43.62 46.60
N ILE A 25 -13.23 44.88 46.21
CA ILE A 25 -13.10 45.32 44.81
C ILE A 25 -11.65 45.17 44.32
N SER A 26 -10.66 45.51 45.15
CA SER A 26 -9.23 45.35 44.81
C SER A 26 -8.82 43.88 44.67
N SER A 27 -9.34 42.98 45.53
CA SER A 27 -9.12 41.54 45.39
C SER A 27 -9.77 40.95 44.15
N ILE A 28 -10.99 41.38 43.79
CA ILE A 28 -11.70 40.92 42.57
C ILE A 28 -11.00 41.44 41.30
N LEU A 29 -10.54 42.70 41.30
CA LEU A 29 -9.75 43.24 40.19
C LEU A 29 -8.39 42.53 40.07
N GLY A 30 -7.76 42.18 41.20
CA GLY A 30 -6.53 41.40 41.25
C GLY A 30 -6.70 39.98 40.68
N THR A 31 -7.77 39.27 41.05
CA THR A 31 -8.05 37.93 40.51
C THR A 31 -8.50 37.97 39.06
N ALA A 32 -9.28 38.97 38.64
CA ALA A 32 -9.66 39.16 37.23
C ALA A 32 -8.45 39.50 36.34
N TYR A 33 -7.52 40.32 36.84
CA TYR A 33 -6.25 40.61 36.16
C TYR A 33 -5.38 39.35 36.08
N TYR A 34 -5.28 38.58 37.17
CA TYR A 34 -4.56 37.32 37.21
C TYR A 34 -5.14 36.28 36.24
N LEU A 35 -6.47 36.15 36.15
CA LEU A 35 -7.14 35.25 35.20
C LEU A 35 -6.92 35.67 33.74
N ARG A 36 -6.99 36.98 33.45
CA ARG A 36 -6.66 37.50 32.11
C ARG A 36 -5.18 37.29 31.77
N MET A 37 -4.30 37.46 32.75
CA MET A 37 -2.86 37.19 32.59
C MET A 37 -2.62 35.70 32.33
N GLN A 38 -3.28 34.79 33.06
CA GLN A 38 -3.21 33.34 32.83
C GLN A 38 -3.75 32.96 31.44
N GLN A 39 -4.87 33.56 31.00
CA GLN A 39 -5.41 33.36 29.65
C GLN A 39 -4.44 33.86 28.57
N GLN A 40 -3.82 35.03 28.77
CA GLN A 40 -2.82 35.57 27.84
C GLN A 40 -1.55 34.72 27.79
N VAL A 41 -1.06 34.21 28.93
CA VAL A 41 0.09 33.32 29.01
C VAL A 41 -0.22 31.97 28.35
N ALA A 42 -1.42 31.41 28.56
CA ALA A 42 -1.85 30.18 27.90
C ALA A 42 -1.96 30.35 26.37
N MET A 43 -2.58 31.44 25.91
CA MET A 43 -2.67 31.77 24.47
C MET A 43 -1.28 31.99 23.85
N ALA A 44 -0.37 32.66 24.56
CA ALA A 44 1.01 32.86 24.11
C ALA A 44 1.79 31.53 24.05
N SER A 45 1.58 30.63 25.00
CA SER A 45 2.16 29.28 25.02
C SER A 45 1.68 28.45 23.83
N HIS A 46 0.37 28.39 23.58
CA HIS A 46 -0.20 27.70 22.42
C HIS A 46 0.27 28.31 21.09
N ALA A 47 0.37 29.63 21.01
CA ALA A 47 0.90 30.33 19.83
C ALA A 47 2.38 30.01 19.57
N LEU A 48 3.18 29.87 20.63
CA LEU A 48 4.59 29.48 20.54
C LEU A 48 4.73 28.01 20.14
N THR A 49 3.98 27.10 20.75
CA THR A 49 3.96 25.67 20.39
C THR A 49 3.56 25.47 18.93
N ASN A 50 2.52 26.16 18.45
CA ASN A 50 2.11 26.11 17.05
C ASN A 50 3.19 26.67 16.11
N ALA A 51 3.87 27.75 16.49
CA ALA A 51 4.98 28.30 15.72
C ALA A 51 6.15 27.30 15.64
N GLN A 52 6.49 26.64 16.74
CA GLN A 52 7.53 25.61 16.82
C GLN A 52 7.18 24.36 16.00
N GLN A 53 5.94 23.84 16.12
CA GLN A 53 5.47 22.70 15.33
C GLN A 53 5.54 22.99 13.83
N GLY A 54 5.09 24.18 13.39
CA GLY A 54 5.19 24.54 11.98
C GLY A 54 6.64 24.79 11.50
N ALA A 55 7.55 25.22 12.38
CA ALA A 55 8.97 25.30 12.04
C ALA A 55 9.58 23.90 11.82
N TRP A 56 9.22 22.90 12.64
CA TRP A 56 9.63 21.50 12.43
C TRP A 56 9.00 20.86 11.20
N ALA A 57 7.73 21.17 10.90
CA ALA A 57 7.12 20.79 9.64
C ALA A 57 7.91 21.37 8.44
N GLY A 58 8.36 22.62 8.54
CA GLY A 58 9.24 23.25 7.56
C GLY A 58 10.60 22.56 7.42
N VAL A 59 11.20 22.08 8.52
CA VAL A 59 12.45 21.29 8.51
C VAL A 59 12.29 20.00 7.70
N GLU A 60 11.15 19.31 7.84
CA GLU A 60 10.87 18.10 7.06
C GLU A 60 10.59 18.40 5.59
N VAL A 61 9.87 19.48 5.28
CA VAL A 61 9.65 19.92 3.90
C VAL A 61 10.98 20.24 3.21
N VAL A 62 11.90 20.94 3.90
CA VAL A 62 13.25 21.22 3.37
C VAL A 62 14.05 19.93 3.19
N ARG A 63 13.98 18.98 4.13
CA ARG A 63 14.64 17.66 4.00
C ARG A 63 14.19 16.97 2.71
N GLN A 64 12.89 16.84 2.48
CA GLN A 64 12.33 16.22 1.28
C GLN A 64 12.69 17.01 0.00
N TYR A 65 12.72 18.34 0.09
CA TYR A 65 13.12 19.19 -1.03
C TYR A 65 14.58 18.95 -1.44
N LEU A 66 15.47 18.78 -0.46
CA LEU A 66 16.88 18.45 -0.69
C LEU A 66 17.05 17.07 -1.33
N GLU A 67 16.26 16.08 -0.91
CA GLU A 67 16.25 14.74 -1.51
C GLU A 67 15.90 14.78 -3.00
N LYS A 68 15.00 15.69 -3.40
CA LYS A 68 14.59 15.82 -4.81
C LYS A 68 15.49 16.71 -5.66
N ASN A 69 16.14 17.72 -5.07
CA ASN A 69 16.72 18.82 -5.85
C ASN A 69 18.21 19.11 -5.55
N ILE A 70 18.91 18.26 -4.78
CA ILE A 70 20.29 18.55 -4.37
C ILE A 70 21.25 18.84 -5.54
N THR A 71 21.08 18.17 -6.69
CA THR A 71 21.95 18.34 -7.87
C THR A 71 21.81 19.71 -8.52
N GLN A 72 20.66 20.37 -8.35
CA GLN A 72 20.41 21.74 -8.81
C GLN A 72 20.87 22.75 -7.76
N ILE A 73 20.49 22.54 -6.50
CA ILE A 73 20.85 23.40 -5.36
C ILE A 73 22.37 23.50 -5.17
N ALA A 74 23.09 22.39 -5.35
CA ALA A 74 24.55 22.35 -5.22
C ALA A 74 25.28 23.22 -6.27
N LYS A 75 24.60 23.63 -7.35
CA LYS A 75 25.14 24.55 -8.38
C LYS A 75 24.86 26.01 -8.07
N GLU A 76 24.01 26.31 -7.08
CA GLU A 76 23.65 27.66 -6.70
C GLU A 76 24.65 28.24 -5.68
N THR A 77 24.78 29.57 -5.67
CA THR A 77 25.59 30.28 -4.67
C THR A 77 24.72 30.64 -3.48
N ALA A 78 25.03 30.13 -2.29
CA ALA A 78 24.32 30.47 -1.06
C ALA A 78 24.49 31.98 -0.72
N PRO A 79 23.43 32.66 -0.20
CA PRO A 79 22.20 32.06 0.29
C PRO A 79 21.08 31.90 -0.76
N VAL A 80 20.36 30.78 -0.67
CA VAL A 80 19.22 30.44 -1.53
C VAL A 80 17.93 30.52 -0.73
N SER A 81 16.93 31.28 -1.22
CA SER A 81 15.60 31.36 -0.61
C SER A 81 14.64 30.36 -1.24
N LEU A 82 14.00 29.55 -0.40
CA LEU A 82 13.01 28.56 -0.82
C LEU A 82 11.60 29.09 -0.53
N SER A 83 10.76 29.12 -1.57
CA SER A 83 9.34 29.47 -1.43
C SER A 83 8.54 28.23 -1.04
N ILE A 84 8.06 28.17 0.20
CA ILE A 84 7.21 27.08 0.70
C ILE A 84 5.77 27.62 0.71
N ASN A 85 4.93 27.13 -0.20
CA ASN A 85 3.51 27.47 -0.23
C ASN A 85 2.76 26.67 0.85
N SER A 86 2.57 27.26 2.03
CA SER A 86 1.69 26.71 3.07
C SER A 86 0.25 27.19 2.89
N LYS A 87 -0.72 26.27 2.86
CA LYS A 87 -2.15 26.61 2.95
C LYS A 87 -2.48 26.91 4.43
N GLY A 88 -2.79 28.16 4.78
CA GLY A 88 -3.20 28.58 6.13
C GLY A 88 -2.59 29.91 6.61
N ALA A 89 -2.82 30.28 7.88
CA ALA A 89 -2.33 31.53 8.49
C ALA A 89 -0.82 31.52 8.87
N ASN A 90 -0.15 30.39 8.71
CA ASN A 90 1.29 30.21 8.95
C ASN A 90 2.06 30.48 7.66
N GLN A 91 3.01 31.41 7.69
CA GLN A 91 3.95 31.65 6.59
C GLN A 91 5.29 30.98 6.93
N ILE A 92 5.55 29.82 6.34
CA ILE A 92 6.82 29.10 6.50
C ILE A 92 7.78 29.58 5.40
N THR A 93 8.96 30.06 5.79
CA THR A 93 10.03 30.46 4.87
C THR A 93 11.30 29.67 5.21
N ALA A 94 12.02 29.22 4.19
CA ALA A 94 13.30 28.55 4.37
C ALA A 94 14.40 29.25 3.56
N LYS A 95 15.59 29.35 4.15
CA LYS A 95 16.76 29.94 3.52
C LYS A 95 17.96 29.03 3.73
N ILE A 96 18.55 28.53 2.64
CA ILE A 96 19.82 27.81 2.69
C ILE A 96 20.92 28.85 2.88
N THR A 97 21.67 28.77 3.97
CA THR A 97 22.72 29.73 4.34
C THR A 97 24.11 29.25 3.93
N ASN A 98 24.33 27.94 3.83
CA ASN A 98 25.62 27.37 3.47
C ASN A 98 25.48 25.99 2.81
N ILE A 99 26.35 25.69 1.83
CA ILE A 99 26.43 24.41 1.12
C ILE A 99 27.90 24.01 1.06
N THR A 100 28.24 22.77 1.46
CA THR A 100 29.61 22.24 1.46
C THR A 100 29.62 20.80 0.91
N GLY A 101 30.55 20.45 0.03
CA GLY A 101 30.64 19.12 -0.62
C GLY A 101 30.64 19.20 -2.16
N PRO A 102 30.63 18.06 -2.88
CA PRO A 102 30.55 16.69 -2.34
C PRO A 102 31.91 16.16 -1.85
N THR A 103 31.92 15.43 -0.74
CA THR A 103 33.04 14.57 -0.31
C THR A 103 32.50 13.17 -0.13
N ASN A 104 33.03 12.16 -0.86
CA ASN A 104 32.46 10.80 -0.91
C ASN A 104 30.95 10.79 -1.19
N ASN A 105 30.51 11.56 -2.19
CA ASN A 105 29.09 11.75 -2.56
C ASN A 105 28.18 12.29 -1.45
N GLN A 106 28.72 12.96 -0.43
CA GLN A 106 27.94 13.60 0.63
C GLN A 106 28.07 15.12 0.58
N TYR A 107 26.93 15.82 0.62
CA TYR A 107 26.81 17.26 0.84
C TYR A 107 26.42 17.56 2.29
N LYS A 108 26.87 18.70 2.80
CA LYS A 108 26.46 19.28 4.07
C LYS A 108 25.79 20.62 3.81
N ILE A 109 24.54 20.77 4.21
CA ILE A 109 23.73 21.96 3.91
C ILE A 109 23.21 22.55 5.21
N THR A 110 23.38 23.85 5.38
CA THR A 110 22.83 24.60 6.52
C THR A 110 21.65 25.43 6.04
N ALA A 111 20.51 25.32 6.72
CA ALA A 111 19.32 26.09 6.41
C ALA A 111 18.72 26.71 7.67
N GLN A 112 18.10 27.88 7.50
CA GLN A 112 17.28 28.54 8.52
C GLN A 112 15.83 28.49 8.07
N ILE A 113 14.98 27.88 8.89
CA ILE A 113 13.55 27.74 8.67
C ILE A 113 12.83 28.62 9.68
N GLN A 114 12.00 29.51 9.19
CA GLN A 114 11.19 30.40 10.01
C GLN A 114 9.72 30.14 9.75
N ASN A 115 8.95 29.94 10.82
CA ASN A 115 7.49 29.95 10.77
C ASN A 115 6.99 31.24 11.42
N ASN A 116 6.33 32.08 10.62
CA ASN A 116 5.71 33.31 11.09
C ASN A 116 4.18 33.15 11.08
N ASN A 117 3.57 33.17 12.26
CA ASN A 117 2.12 33.22 12.40
C ASN A 117 1.69 34.66 12.67
N LYS A 118 1.24 35.34 11.62
CA LYS A 118 0.80 36.74 11.69
C LYS A 118 -0.45 36.93 12.57
N ALA A 119 -1.35 35.95 12.60
CA ALA A 119 -2.57 36.00 13.41
C ALA A 119 -2.27 35.88 14.92
N ALA A 120 -1.28 35.07 15.28
CA ALA A 120 -0.88 34.80 16.66
C ALA A 120 0.29 35.66 17.16
N LYS A 121 0.86 36.54 16.32
CA LYS A 121 2.07 37.36 16.59
C LYS A 121 3.23 36.53 17.17
N SER A 122 3.38 35.30 16.69
CA SER A 122 4.39 34.35 17.16
C SER A 122 5.29 33.94 16.00
N THR A 123 6.57 33.79 16.27
CA THR A 123 7.56 33.37 15.28
C THR A 123 8.53 32.40 15.94
N SER A 124 8.86 31.33 15.21
CA SER A 124 9.90 30.37 15.61
C SER A 124 10.87 30.19 14.45
N THR A 125 12.16 30.25 14.75
CA THR A 125 13.23 30.04 13.77
C THR A 125 14.10 28.86 14.21
N ILE A 126 14.35 27.93 13.29
CA ILE A 126 15.23 26.78 13.50
C ILE A 126 16.37 26.87 12.49
N GLU A 127 17.60 26.75 12.98
CA GLU A 127 18.75 26.45 12.14
C GLU A 127 19.02 24.95 12.17
N VAL A 128 19.16 24.35 10.99
CA VAL A 128 19.32 22.91 10.83
C VAL A 128 20.46 22.64 9.84
N VAL A 129 21.23 21.60 10.13
CA VAL A 129 22.26 21.08 9.24
C VAL A 129 21.86 19.71 8.74
N TYR A 130 21.80 19.56 7.42
CA TYR A 130 21.54 18.30 6.74
C TYR A 130 22.83 17.68 6.20
N ASN A 131 22.92 16.36 6.29
CA ASN A 131 23.85 15.55 5.51
C ASN A 131 23.05 14.88 4.37
N VAL A 132 23.44 15.15 3.12
CA VAL A 132 22.73 14.65 1.93
C VAL A 132 23.68 13.75 1.15
N ASN A 133 23.40 12.44 1.12
CA ASN A 133 24.20 11.47 0.35
C ASN A 133 23.61 11.32 -1.04
N VAL A 134 24.41 11.13 -2.09
CA VAL A 134 23.97 10.93 -3.48
C VAL A 134 24.50 9.58 -3.98
N GLY A 135 23.61 8.62 -4.25
CA GLY A 135 24.00 7.32 -4.82
C GLY A 135 24.69 7.42 -6.17
N SER A 136 25.51 6.42 -6.54
CA SER A 136 26.10 6.34 -7.89
C SER A 136 25.04 5.93 -8.92
N SER A 137 25.01 6.60 -10.07
CA SER A 137 24.06 6.36 -11.17
C SER A 137 24.28 5.00 -11.82
N GLY A 138 23.54 3.98 -11.38
CA GLY A 138 23.16 2.84 -12.21
C GLY A 138 21.76 3.09 -12.77
N GLY A 139 21.46 2.63 -13.99
CA GLY A 139 20.13 2.76 -14.60
C GLY A 139 19.01 2.30 -13.66
N GLU A 140 17.80 2.81 -13.89
CA GLU A 140 16.59 2.49 -13.11
C GLU A 140 16.49 0.98 -12.90
N LYS A 141 16.65 0.55 -11.64
CA LYS A 141 16.61 -0.85 -11.26
C LYS A 141 15.53 -1.06 -10.24
N ILE A 142 14.72 -2.08 -10.51
CA ILE A 142 13.81 -2.67 -9.55
C ILE A 142 14.61 -3.20 -8.35
N SER A 143 14.34 -2.72 -7.13
CA SER A 143 14.77 -3.36 -5.88
C SER A 143 13.58 -4.04 -5.18
N TRP A 144 13.83 -5.17 -4.54
CA TRP A 144 12.79 -6.02 -3.96
C TRP A 144 12.65 -5.75 -2.45
N ASN A 145 11.44 -5.56 -1.93
CA ASN A 145 11.20 -5.41 -0.47
C ASN A 145 10.34 -6.55 0.09
N THR A 146 10.80 -7.16 1.18
CA THR A 146 10.34 -8.45 1.74
C THR A 146 8.92 -8.50 2.28
N ASP A 147 8.22 -7.37 2.35
CA ASP A 147 7.00 -7.25 3.15
C ASP A 147 5.71 -7.21 2.31
N ASN A 148 5.85 -7.15 0.98
CA ASN A 148 4.74 -7.04 0.04
C ASN A 148 4.68 -8.28 -0.86
N ALA A 149 3.51 -8.92 -0.91
CA ALA A 149 3.27 -10.06 -1.80
C ALA A 149 2.83 -9.61 -3.20
N MET A 150 2.11 -8.50 -3.27
CA MET A 150 1.43 -8.05 -4.48
C MET A 150 1.20 -6.55 -4.49
N ASP A 151 1.55 -5.91 -5.61
CA ASP A 151 1.28 -4.50 -5.91
C ASP A 151 0.49 -4.40 -7.21
N ILE A 152 -0.74 -3.87 -7.15
CA ILE A 152 -1.64 -3.73 -8.30
C ILE A 152 -1.98 -2.25 -8.48
N HIS A 153 -1.47 -1.62 -9.53
CA HIS A 153 -1.70 -0.19 -9.80
C HIS A 153 -3.00 0.11 -10.57
N SER A 154 -3.97 -0.79 -10.48
CA SER A 154 -5.28 -0.64 -11.12
C SER A 154 -6.38 -1.14 -10.20
N LYS A 155 -7.65 -0.95 -10.59
CA LYS A 155 -8.75 -1.62 -9.89
C LYS A 155 -8.49 -3.14 -9.85
N LEU A 156 -8.67 -3.76 -8.69
CA LEU A 156 -8.56 -5.21 -8.52
C LEU A 156 -9.96 -5.82 -8.37
N THR A 157 -10.34 -6.71 -9.29
CA THR A 157 -11.57 -7.50 -9.20
C THR A 157 -11.23 -8.95 -8.88
N ILE A 158 -11.92 -9.55 -7.91
CA ILE A 158 -11.63 -10.90 -7.43
C ILE A 158 -12.92 -11.73 -7.47
N VAL A 159 -12.93 -12.73 -8.35
CA VAL A 159 -14.05 -13.66 -8.56
C VAL A 159 -13.67 -15.08 -8.15
N GLY A 160 -12.41 -15.47 -8.34
CA GLY A 160 -11.85 -16.73 -7.88
C GLY A 160 -11.46 -16.72 -6.40
N GLY A 161 -11.08 -17.88 -5.87
CA GLY A 161 -10.44 -17.96 -4.55
C GLY A 161 -8.97 -17.55 -4.64
N VAL A 162 -8.51 -16.67 -3.76
CA VAL A 162 -7.10 -16.26 -3.70
C VAL A 162 -6.54 -16.64 -2.34
N LYS A 163 -5.40 -17.33 -2.35
CA LYS A 163 -4.71 -17.79 -1.15
C LYS A 163 -3.28 -17.26 -1.16
N LEU A 164 -2.91 -16.51 -0.14
CA LEU A 164 -1.52 -16.16 0.10
C LEU A 164 -0.98 -17.04 1.24
N ILE A 165 0.27 -17.47 1.12
CA ILE A 165 0.97 -18.25 2.14
C ILE A 165 2.25 -17.47 2.45
N GLY A 166 2.33 -16.86 3.63
CA GLY A 166 3.55 -16.18 4.08
C GLY A 166 4.63 -17.15 4.56
N GLU A 167 5.82 -16.64 4.84
CA GLU A 167 6.82 -17.34 5.66
C GLU A 167 6.17 -17.75 6.98
N SER A 168 6.24 -19.04 7.31
CA SER A 168 5.80 -19.52 8.62
C SER A 168 6.54 -18.71 9.69
N ASN A 169 5.79 -18.18 10.66
CA ASN A 169 6.30 -17.60 11.90
C ASN A 169 7.31 -18.57 12.56
N LEU A 170 8.58 -18.48 12.18
CA LEU A 170 9.64 -19.21 12.86
C LEU A 170 10.10 -18.46 14.11
N ASP A 171 9.69 -17.21 14.29
CA ASP A 171 9.80 -16.46 15.52
C ASP A 171 8.56 -15.59 15.69
N ASN A 172 8.13 -15.34 16.92
CA ASN A 172 6.97 -14.52 17.29
C ASN A 172 7.16 -13.03 16.95
N ASP A 173 7.53 -12.73 15.72
CA ASP A 173 7.79 -11.40 15.22
C ASP A 173 6.48 -10.79 14.72
N GLU A 174 6.03 -9.74 15.39
CA GLU A 174 4.76 -9.06 15.10
C GLU A 174 4.76 -8.30 13.75
N ASP A 175 5.88 -8.33 13.01
CA ASP A 175 6.15 -7.49 11.84
C ASP A 175 6.14 -8.20 10.47
N LYS A 176 6.06 -9.54 10.40
CA LYS A 176 5.99 -10.28 9.12
C LYS A 176 4.54 -10.48 8.63
N TYR A 177 3.90 -9.38 8.21
CA TYR A 177 2.56 -9.44 7.61
C TYR A 177 2.62 -9.64 6.10
N VAL A 178 1.78 -10.53 5.58
CA VAL A 178 1.56 -10.63 4.14
C VAL A 178 0.70 -9.45 3.68
N THR A 179 1.33 -8.53 2.93
CA THR A 179 0.68 -7.28 2.47
C THR A 179 0.30 -7.33 0.99
N VAL A 180 -0.90 -6.83 0.68
CA VAL A 180 -1.38 -6.56 -0.69
C VAL A 180 -1.68 -5.07 -0.82
N ASN A 181 -1.10 -4.43 -1.85
CA ASN A 181 -1.31 -3.01 -2.14
C ASN A 181 -2.04 -2.84 -3.48
N VAL A 182 -3.05 -1.97 -3.49
CA VAL A 182 -3.86 -1.69 -4.67
C VAL A 182 -3.99 -0.18 -4.88
N ASP A 183 -3.47 0.33 -5.99
CA ASP A 183 -3.68 1.72 -6.43
C ASP A 183 -5.00 1.80 -7.20
N GLY A 184 -6.09 1.67 -6.46
CA GLY A 184 -7.44 1.65 -7.00
C GLY A 184 -8.42 1.02 -6.04
N ALA A 185 -9.61 0.73 -6.55
CA ALA A 185 -10.64 0.02 -5.80
C ALA A 185 -10.40 -1.49 -5.80
N VAL A 186 -10.85 -2.17 -4.73
CA VAL A 186 -10.84 -3.63 -4.60
C VAL A 186 -12.27 -4.12 -4.52
N ASP A 187 -12.64 -5.05 -5.41
CA ASP A 187 -13.95 -5.69 -5.42
C ASP A 187 -13.79 -7.21 -5.35
N GLY A 188 -14.00 -7.77 -4.16
CA GLY A 188 -14.02 -9.20 -3.88
C GLY A 188 -15.39 -9.70 -3.44
N THR A 189 -16.47 -9.05 -3.85
CA THR A 189 -17.84 -9.40 -3.41
C THR A 189 -18.35 -10.70 -4.03
N ALA A 190 -17.96 -10.99 -5.27
CA ALA A 190 -18.32 -12.22 -5.99
C ALA A 190 -17.36 -13.40 -5.73
N GLY A 191 -16.26 -13.16 -5.01
CA GLY A 191 -15.17 -14.11 -4.81
C GLY A 191 -15.50 -15.25 -3.84
N ASN A 192 -14.87 -16.42 -4.04
CA ASN A 192 -14.95 -17.59 -3.15
C ASN A 192 -14.03 -17.50 -1.89
N GLY A 193 -13.64 -16.29 -1.50
CA GLY A 193 -12.84 -16.01 -0.30
C GLY A 193 -11.38 -15.65 -0.57
N LEU A 194 -10.89 -14.70 0.21
CA LEU A 194 -9.50 -14.25 0.28
C LEU A 194 -8.88 -14.77 1.59
N THR A 195 -7.78 -15.50 1.52
CA THR A 195 -7.16 -16.12 2.70
C THR A 195 -5.66 -15.89 2.77
N GLY A 196 -5.13 -15.78 3.99
CA GLY A 196 -3.70 -15.60 4.25
C GLY A 196 -3.16 -14.21 3.92
N ILE A 197 -4.05 -13.21 3.79
CA ILE A 197 -3.68 -11.80 3.64
C ILE A 197 -3.84 -11.13 5.01
N ASP A 198 -2.76 -10.53 5.50
CA ASP A 198 -2.79 -9.83 6.79
C ASP A 198 -3.20 -8.37 6.62
N ILE A 199 -2.57 -7.67 5.67
CA ILE A 199 -2.77 -6.25 5.43
C ILE A 199 -3.23 -6.01 3.98
N LEU A 200 -4.35 -5.31 3.83
CA LEU A 200 -4.81 -4.78 2.55
C LEU A 200 -4.74 -3.25 2.56
N ASN A 201 -3.97 -2.67 1.63
CA ASN A 201 -3.91 -1.22 1.40
C ASN A 201 -4.57 -0.88 0.05
N ALA A 202 -5.52 0.05 0.02
CA ALA A 202 -6.17 0.52 -1.19
C ALA A 202 -6.24 2.05 -1.27
N THR A 203 -5.94 2.64 -2.43
CA THR A 203 -6.16 4.08 -2.66
C THR A 203 -7.61 4.39 -3.06
N GLY A 204 -8.39 3.39 -3.46
CA GLY A 204 -9.83 3.49 -3.72
C GLY A 204 -10.68 2.69 -2.73
N ASP A 205 -11.95 2.49 -3.07
CA ASP A 205 -12.92 1.79 -2.22
C ASP A 205 -12.60 0.28 -2.11
N VAL A 206 -12.94 -0.33 -0.98
CA VAL A 206 -12.75 -1.77 -0.72
C VAL A 206 -14.11 -2.41 -0.46
N SER A 207 -14.53 -3.33 -1.32
CA SER A 207 -15.75 -4.12 -1.17
C SER A 207 -15.41 -5.60 -1.08
N LEU A 208 -15.74 -6.24 0.05
CA LEU A 208 -15.38 -7.62 0.34
C LEU A 208 -16.61 -8.42 0.77
N GLY A 209 -16.72 -9.65 0.26
CA GLY A 209 -17.76 -10.59 0.61
C GLY A 209 -17.24 -11.95 1.05
N SER A 210 -18.16 -12.92 1.13
CA SER A 210 -17.87 -14.33 1.42
C SER A 210 -17.05 -14.52 2.70
N SER A 211 -16.08 -15.44 2.73
CA SER A 211 -15.24 -15.78 3.89
C SER A 211 -13.91 -15.00 3.96
N SER A 212 -13.86 -13.80 3.37
CA SER A 212 -12.62 -13.02 3.26
C SER A 212 -12.18 -12.45 4.61
N GLN A 213 -11.03 -12.87 5.12
CA GLN A 213 -10.56 -12.51 6.47
C GLN A 213 -9.21 -11.80 6.39
N PHE A 214 -9.14 -10.60 6.95
CA PHE A 214 -7.93 -9.78 7.02
C PHE A 214 -7.65 -9.40 8.47
N LYS A 215 -6.38 -9.13 8.81
CA LYS A 215 -6.06 -8.49 10.10
C LYS A 215 -6.36 -7.00 10.01
N LYS A 216 -5.78 -6.33 9.02
CA LYS A 216 -5.87 -4.86 8.85
C LYS A 216 -6.30 -4.50 7.43
N ILE A 217 -7.24 -3.56 7.32
CA ILE A 217 -7.67 -2.97 6.04
C ILE A 217 -7.51 -1.45 6.12
N TYR A 218 -6.83 -0.89 5.12
CA TYR A 218 -6.69 0.55 4.94
C TYR A 218 -7.20 0.96 3.56
N SER A 219 -8.12 1.92 3.52
CA SER A 219 -8.66 2.49 2.29
C SER A 219 -8.72 4.01 2.39
N ASN A 220 -8.35 4.73 1.33
CA ASN A 220 -8.67 6.17 1.24
C ASN A 220 -10.14 6.43 0.87
N GLY A 221 -10.81 5.42 0.33
CA GLY A 221 -12.21 5.43 -0.05
C GLY A 221 -13.11 4.86 1.06
N ASP A 222 -14.20 4.24 0.62
CA ASP A 222 -15.14 3.51 1.48
C ASP A 222 -14.71 2.06 1.70
N ILE A 223 -15.14 1.46 2.82
CA ILE A 223 -15.00 0.02 3.09
C ILE A 223 -16.39 -0.60 3.25
N TYR A 224 -16.71 -1.61 2.44
CA TYR A 224 -17.96 -2.37 2.47
C TYR A 224 -17.67 -3.85 2.76
N LEU A 225 -18.09 -4.35 3.92
CA LEU A 225 -17.91 -5.76 4.32
C LEU A 225 -19.24 -6.47 4.40
N THR A 226 -19.40 -7.57 3.64
CA THR A 226 -20.63 -8.37 3.54
C THR A 226 -20.37 -9.85 3.81
N GLY A 227 -21.42 -10.66 3.95
CA GLY A 227 -21.28 -12.12 4.12
C GLY A 227 -20.60 -12.48 5.44
N SER A 228 -19.39 -13.05 5.41
CA SER A 228 -18.56 -13.30 6.59
C SER A 228 -17.22 -12.57 6.49
N ALA A 229 -17.13 -11.51 5.68
CA ALA A 229 -15.91 -10.74 5.54
C ALA A 229 -15.58 -9.97 6.82
N ALA A 230 -14.29 -9.93 7.19
CA ALA A 230 -13.87 -9.23 8.40
C ALA A 230 -12.47 -8.62 8.35
N ALA A 231 -12.34 -7.49 9.05
CA ALA A 231 -11.08 -6.92 9.49
C ALA A 231 -10.94 -7.20 11.00
N THR A 232 -10.24 -8.28 11.34
CA THR A 232 -10.22 -8.85 12.70
C THR A 232 -9.47 -8.00 13.73
N VAL A 233 -8.55 -7.13 13.29
CA VAL A 233 -7.83 -6.19 14.15
C VAL A 233 -8.29 -4.76 13.91
N LEU A 234 -8.26 -4.30 12.64
CA LEU A 234 -8.53 -2.90 12.32
C LEU A 234 -9.03 -2.70 10.88
N ALA A 235 -10.06 -1.87 10.70
CA ALA A 235 -10.40 -1.27 9.42
C ALA A 235 -10.33 0.26 9.51
N SER A 236 -9.68 0.91 8.55
CA SER A 236 -9.52 2.36 8.50
C SER A 236 -9.87 2.90 7.11
N ALA A 237 -10.90 3.73 7.03
CA ALA A 237 -11.43 4.31 5.80
C ALA A 237 -11.32 5.84 5.79
N GLY A 238 -10.78 6.39 4.71
CA GLY A 238 -10.79 7.84 4.44
C GLY A 238 -12.19 8.41 4.19
N LYS A 239 -13.19 7.55 3.99
CA LYS A 239 -14.62 7.89 3.89
C LYS A 239 -15.44 7.00 4.83
N THR A 240 -16.39 6.21 4.32
CA THR A 240 -17.40 5.47 5.08
C THR A 240 -16.95 4.03 5.35
N ILE A 241 -17.36 3.46 6.49
CA ILE A 241 -17.31 2.01 6.72
C ILE A 241 -18.74 1.48 6.83
N GLN A 242 -19.09 0.48 6.02
CA GLN A 242 -20.37 -0.22 6.10
C GLN A 242 -20.15 -1.72 6.37
N ILE A 243 -20.77 -2.21 7.44
CA ILE A 243 -20.71 -3.59 7.92
C ILE A 243 -22.09 -4.24 7.76
N ASP A 244 -22.16 -5.18 6.83
CA ASP A 244 -23.29 -6.07 6.56
C ASP A 244 -22.92 -7.56 6.79
N SER A 245 -21.74 -7.83 7.35
CA SER A 245 -21.27 -9.18 7.65
C SER A 245 -22.09 -9.80 8.79
N GLY A 246 -22.39 -11.10 8.67
CA GLY A 246 -23.09 -11.89 9.68
C GLY A 246 -22.24 -12.19 10.91
N GLU A 247 -22.76 -13.01 11.82
CA GLU A 247 -22.12 -13.32 13.12
C GLU A 247 -20.70 -13.91 13.00
N ALA A 248 -20.36 -14.56 11.88
CA ALA A 248 -19.02 -15.07 11.62
C ALA A 248 -17.98 -13.98 11.24
N GLY A 249 -18.44 -12.78 10.85
CA GLY A 249 -17.59 -11.64 10.52
C GLY A 249 -17.31 -10.76 11.73
N ILE A 250 -16.38 -11.17 12.60
CA ILE A 250 -16.01 -10.41 13.80
C ILE A 250 -15.04 -9.28 13.43
N GLN A 251 -15.50 -8.04 13.56
CA GLN A 251 -14.71 -6.85 13.31
C GLN A 251 -13.94 -6.42 14.56
N GLY A 252 -12.69 -6.03 14.37
CA GLY A 252 -11.90 -5.33 15.37
C GLY A 252 -12.31 -3.86 15.50
N LYS A 253 -11.32 -2.97 15.47
CA LYS A 253 -11.56 -1.52 15.58
C LYS A 253 -11.84 -0.89 14.21
N LEU A 254 -12.90 -0.09 14.12
CA LEU A 254 -13.29 0.64 12.91
C LEU A 254 -12.94 2.12 13.06
N TYR A 255 -12.27 2.69 12.06
CA TYR A 255 -11.87 4.11 12.02
C TYR A 255 -12.30 4.75 10.70
N ALA A 256 -13.11 5.80 10.75
CA ALA A 256 -13.64 6.44 9.54
C ALA A 256 -13.57 7.97 9.64
N ASN A 257 -13.15 8.63 8.57
CA ASN A 257 -13.38 10.09 8.47
C ASN A 257 -14.84 10.40 8.14
N GLY A 258 -15.51 9.53 7.40
CA GLY A 258 -16.95 9.58 7.12
C GLY A 258 -17.76 8.74 8.12
N ASP A 259 -18.96 8.33 7.72
CA ASP A 259 -19.87 7.60 8.59
C ASP A 259 -19.44 6.14 8.84
N ILE A 260 -19.87 5.57 9.96
CA ILE A 260 -19.82 4.12 10.19
C ILE A 260 -21.24 3.58 10.28
N ILE A 261 -21.57 2.60 9.45
CA ILE A 261 -22.87 1.95 9.36
C ILE A 261 -22.70 0.48 9.72
N ILE A 262 -23.23 0.06 10.87
CA ILE A 262 -23.18 -1.32 11.37
C ILE A 262 -24.58 -1.90 11.28
N ASN A 263 -24.86 -2.63 10.22
CA ASN A 263 -26.16 -3.29 10.03
C ASN A 263 -26.20 -4.67 10.69
N ASN A 264 -25.06 -5.36 10.82
CA ASN A 264 -24.99 -6.73 11.33
C ASN A 264 -23.61 -7.06 11.92
N GLY A 265 -23.47 -8.24 12.54
CA GLY A 265 -22.20 -8.82 12.96
C GLY A 265 -21.74 -8.34 14.34
N ILE A 266 -20.48 -8.62 14.65
CA ILE A 266 -19.85 -8.28 15.93
C ILE A 266 -18.76 -7.26 15.66
N THR A 267 -18.77 -6.12 16.36
CA THR A 267 -17.74 -5.07 16.27
C THR A 267 -17.14 -4.79 17.64
N ASP A 268 -15.81 -4.71 17.74
CA ASP A 268 -15.15 -4.36 18.99
C ASP A 268 -15.41 -2.89 19.36
N SER A 269 -14.90 -1.98 18.53
CA SER A 269 -15.03 -0.53 18.72
C SER A 269 -15.17 0.19 17.39
N ALA A 270 -15.84 1.34 17.39
CA ALA A 270 -16.00 2.18 16.20
C ALA A 270 -15.75 3.66 16.51
N TYR A 271 -14.94 4.30 15.67
CA TYR A 271 -14.48 5.68 15.79
C TYR A 271 -14.72 6.41 14.47
N SER A 272 -15.52 7.47 14.50
CA SER A 272 -15.86 8.25 13.33
C SER A 272 -15.68 9.75 13.59
N LEU A 273 -15.16 10.48 12.60
CA LEU A 273 -15.22 11.96 12.58
C LEU A 273 -16.61 12.50 12.14
N CYS A 274 -17.54 11.61 11.78
CA CYS A 274 -18.93 11.88 11.42
C CYS A 274 -19.89 11.01 12.27
N ASN A 275 -20.91 10.38 11.65
CA ASN A 275 -21.96 9.66 12.37
C ASN A 275 -21.64 8.18 12.55
N ILE A 276 -22.27 7.58 13.57
CA ILE A 276 -22.33 6.12 13.72
C ILE A 276 -23.80 5.68 13.71
N TYR A 277 -24.13 4.74 12.84
CA TYR A 277 -25.45 4.11 12.76
C TYR A 277 -25.35 2.63 13.08
N VAL A 278 -26.14 2.17 14.05
CA VAL A 278 -26.28 0.75 14.38
C VAL A 278 -27.71 0.32 14.04
N LYS A 279 -27.86 -0.40 12.92
CA LYS A 279 -29.14 -0.68 12.24
C LYS A 279 -29.50 -2.17 12.24
N ASP A 280 -30.72 -2.46 11.78
CA ASP A 280 -31.40 -3.76 11.85
C ASP A 280 -30.60 -4.97 11.34
N LYS A 281 -30.28 -5.89 12.27
CA LYS A 281 -30.13 -7.37 12.18
C LYS A 281 -29.47 -7.98 13.45
N SER A 282 -29.65 -7.36 14.63
CA SER A 282 -28.99 -7.75 15.89
C SER A 282 -27.45 -7.62 15.91
N PRO A 283 -26.86 -6.48 15.48
CA PRO A 283 -25.43 -6.27 15.66
C PRO A 283 -25.02 -6.23 17.14
N THR A 284 -23.81 -6.73 17.44
CA THR A 284 -23.22 -6.69 18.78
C THR A 284 -22.02 -5.74 18.80
N ILE A 285 -22.01 -4.81 19.77
CA ILE A 285 -20.88 -3.92 20.05
C ILE A 285 -20.24 -4.35 21.37
N LYS A 286 -18.91 -4.53 21.40
CA LYS A 286 -18.22 -5.01 22.62
C LYS A 286 -17.78 -3.88 23.55
N THR A 287 -17.19 -2.83 22.99
CA THR A 287 -16.38 -1.90 23.80
C THR A 287 -16.85 -0.45 23.69
N LEU A 288 -16.72 0.19 22.51
CA LEU A 288 -16.89 1.64 22.39
C LEU A 288 -17.46 2.07 21.04
N LEU A 289 -18.39 3.03 21.07
CA LEU A 289 -18.76 3.86 19.92
C LEU A 289 -18.36 5.31 20.20
N GLN A 290 -17.62 5.94 19.28
CA GLN A 290 -17.18 7.32 19.38
C GLN A 290 -17.43 8.09 18.07
N ALA A 291 -18.30 9.10 18.12
CA ALA A 291 -18.70 9.90 16.96
C ALA A 291 -18.35 11.40 17.11
N GLY A 292 -17.83 11.97 16.02
CA GLY A 292 -17.37 13.34 15.86
C GLY A 292 -18.15 14.14 14.82
N GLY A 293 -18.08 15.46 14.82
CA GLY A 293 -18.46 16.31 13.67
C GLY A 293 -17.82 17.69 13.79
N ALA A 294 -17.05 18.12 12.77
CA ALA A 294 -15.92 19.05 12.93
C ALA A 294 -16.18 20.54 12.61
N THR A 295 -15.36 21.43 13.18
CA THR A 295 -14.98 22.69 12.52
C THR A 295 -14.05 22.41 11.33
N SER A 296 -14.63 22.50 10.11
CA SER A 296 -14.03 22.66 8.76
C SER A 296 -14.03 21.47 7.78
N VAL A 297 -15.19 21.25 7.12
CA VAL A 297 -15.54 21.04 5.68
C VAL A 297 -14.61 20.20 4.76
N ASP A 298 -15.08 19.05 4.26
CA ASP A 298 -15.76 18.94 2.93
C ASP A 298 -16.58 17.63 2.73
N TYR A 299 -17.83 17.83 2.24
CA TYR A 299 -18.84 16.92 1.68
C TYR A 299 -19.25 15.59 2.35
N CYS A 300 -20.34 15.68 3.12
CA CYS A 300 -21.32 14.60 3.34
C CYS A 300 -22.40 14.68 2.24
N ASN A 301 -22.68 13.61 1.48
CA ASN A 301 -23.94 13.51 0.74
C ASN A 301 -24.46 12.07 0.56
N GLU A 302 -25.77 11.94 0.77
CA GLU A 302 -26.68 10.84 0.47
C GLU A 302 -27.09 10.82 -1.01
N LYS A 303 -27.11 9.66 -1.67
CA LYS A 303 -28.05 9.43 -2.80
C LYS A 303 -28.60 8.00 -2.79
N ASN A 304 -29.93 7.94 -2.61
CA ASN A 304 -30.87 6.83 -2.80
C ASN A 304 -31.04 5.91 -1.56
N LYS A 305 -32.14 5.93 -0.79
CA LYS A 305 -33.57 6.07 -1.15
C LYS A 305 -34.41 6.69 -0.01
N LYS A 306 -35.07 7.81 -0.33
CA LYS A 306 -36.49 8.13 -0.11
C LYS A 306 -37.14 7.76 1.25
N PHE A 307 -37.36 8.77 2.08
CA PHE A 307 -38.72 9.14 2.52
C PHE A 307 -38.88 10.67 2.43
N ILE A 308 -39.95 11.10 1.76
CA ILE A 308 -40.48 12.48 1.66
C ILE A 308 -41.20 12.73 3.00
N ASP A 309 -41.05 13.87 3.68
CA ASP A 309 -41.73 15.14 3.35
C ASP A 309 -41.07 16.38 3.99
N ASN A 310 -41.37 17.53 3.39
CA ASN A 310 -40.84 18.88 3.59
C ASN A 310 -40.41 19.30 5.02
N ASP A 311 -39.15 19.73 5.17
CA ASP A 311 -38.85 21.05 5.74
C ASP A 311 -37.42 21.51 5.44
N THR A 312 -37.28 22.82 5.24
CA THR A 312 -36.02 23.57 5.00
C THR A 312 -34.96 23.28 6.06
N ILE A 313 -33.74 22.92 5.64
CA ILE A 313 -32.59 22.71 6.53
C ILE A 313 -31.60 23.87 6.41
N GLU A 314 -31.46 24.63 7.50
CA GLU A 314 -30.39 25.59 7.71
C GLU A 314 -29.03 24.91 7.93
N SER A 315 -27.96 25.66 7.64
CA SER A 315 -26.56 25.30 7.79
C SER A 315 -26.19 24.75 9.18
N GLY A 316 -25.48 23.62 9.22
CA GLY A 316 -24.87 23.03 10.42
C GLY A 316 -25.40 21.62 10.75
N LYS A 317 -24.95 20.58 10.04
CA LYS A 317 -25.33 19.18 10.32
C LYS A 317 -24.25 18.45 11.12
N LEU A 318 -24.71 17.81 12.19
CA LEU A 318 -24.02 17.22 13.34
C LEU A 318 -23.52 15.78 13.06
N GLY A 319 -22.58 15.29 13.89
CA GLY A 319 -22.16 13.87 13.95
C GLY A 319 -22.81 13.12 15.11
N ASN A 320 -23.95 12.47 14.85
CA ASN A 320 -24.81 11.80 15.83
C ASN A 320 -24.51 10.28 15.95
N VAL A 321 -24.94 9.67 17.06
CA VAL A 321 -25.01 8.20 17.19
C VAL A 321 -26.47 7.75 17.19
N ASN A 322 -26.83 6.89 16.24
CA ASN A 322 -28.19 6.34 16.10
C ASN A 322 -28.20 4.84 16.44
N LEU A 323 -29.01 4.45 17.42
CA LEU A 323 -29.11 3.08 17.93
C LEU A 323 -30.52 2.53 17.66
N GLU A 324 -30.67 1.68 16.64
CA GLU A 324 -31.98 1.23 16.15
C GLU A 324 -32.29 -0.25 16.45
N ALA A 325 -31.29 -1.13 16.62
CA ALA A 325 -31.54 -2.57 16.66
C ALA A 325 -30.57 -3.38 17.54
N VAL A 326 -30.05 -2.79 18.62
CA VAL A 326 -29.09 -3.48 19.49
C VAL A 326 -29.80 -4.57 20.27
N LYS A 327 -29.66 -5.82 19.85
CA LYS A 327 -30.01 -6.97 20.67
C LYS A 327 -28.95 -7.06 21.76
N SER A 328 -29.35 -7.06 23.02
CA SER A 328 -28.47 -7.35 24.15
C SER A 328 -27.99 -8.81 24.05
N VAL A 329 -26.95 -9.07 23.26
CA VAL A 329 -26.18 -10.32 23.31
C VAL A 329 -24.70 -9.97 23.38
N SER A 330 -24.34 -9.27 24.44
CA SER A 330 -23.03 -9.45 25.06
C SER A 330 -23.27 -9.54 26.56
N ASP A 331 -22.61 -10.49 27.22
CA ASP A 331 -22.50 -10.54 28.68
C ASP A 331 -21.71 -9.33 29.24
N SER A 332 -21.55 -8.25 28.47
CA SER A 332 -20.70 -7.10 28.80
C SER A 332 -21.28 -5.80 28.19
N PRO A 333 -21.72 -4.84 29.02
CA PRO A 333 -22.21 -3.55 28.55
C PRO A 333 -21.08 -2.72 27.90
N PHE A 334 -21.39 -1.91 26.87
CA PHE A 334 -20.43 -1.09 26.11
C PHE A 334 -20.65 0.42 26.33
N SER A 335 -19.68 1.26 25.97
CA SER A 335 -19.76 2.73 26.15
C SER A 335 -20.04 3.49 24.85
N VAL A 336 -20.70 4.66 24.95
CA VAL A 336 -21.01 5.55 23.82
C VAL A 336 -20.57 6.98 24.13
N LEU A 337 -19.79 7.56 23.22
CA LEU A 337 -19.33 8.94 23.27
C LEU A 337 -19.77 9.66 21.98
N SER A 338 -20.51 10.76 22.09
CA SER A 338 -20.86 11.60 20.92
C SER A 338 -20.73 13.11 21.19
N THR A 339 -20.04 13.81 20.29
CA THR A 339 -19.95 15.28 20.32
C THR A 339 -21.31 15.93 20.00
N HIS A 340 -22.27 15.14 19.52
CA HIS A 340 -23.62 15.58 19.20
C HIS A 340 -24.65 14.60 19.76
N SER A 341 -25.88 14.69 19.26
CA SER A 341 -27.01 13.97 19.83
C SER A 341 -26.86 12.46 19.70
N ILE A 342 -27.38 11.76 20.70
CA ILE A 342 -27.51 10.31 20.69
C ILE A 342 -28.99 9.98 20.65
N ILE A 343 -29.39 9.15 19.70
CA ILE A 343 -30.78 8.80 19.44
C ILE A 343 -30.96 7.30 19.65
N THR A 344 -31.84 6.92 20.57
CA THR A 344 -32.20 5.51 20.82
C THR A 344 -33.60 5.21 20.29
N LYS A 345 -33.70 4.32 19.31
CA LYS A 345 -34.96 3.84 18.72
C LYS A 345 -35.35 2.42 19.18
N ALA A 346 -34.47 1.73 19.90
CA ALA A 346 -34.72 0.44 20.53
C ALA A 346 -34.29 0.43 22.01
N TRP A 347 -34.74 -0.58 22.77
CA TRP A 347 -34.34 -0.80 24.16
C TRP A 347 -32.95 -1.42 24.25
N ILE A 348 -32.01 -0.75 24.92
CA ILE A 348 -30.59 -1.13 24.92
C ILE A 348 -30.01 -1.29 26.33
N THR A 349 -28.97 -2.11 26.47
CA THR A 349 -28.13 -2.18 27.68
C THR A 349 -26.76 -1.60 27.35
N ILE A 350 -26.30 -0.61 28.11
CA ILE A 350 -25.02 0.06 27.93
C ILE A 350 -24.29 0.20 29.26
N ASP A 351 -23.01 0.54 29.25
CA ASP A 351 -22.24 0.79 30.46
C ASP A 351 -22.34 2.28 30.81
N SER A 352 -21.86 3.10 29.89
CA SER A 352 -21.90 4.54 30.01
C SER A 352 -22.23 5.22 28.69
N LEU A 353 -22.95 6.32 28.75
CA LEU A 353 -23.20 7.19 27.61
C LEU A 353 -22.88 8.62 28.00
N LYS A 354 -22.06 9.30 27.19
CA LYS A 354 -21.75 10.71 27.33
C LYS A 354 -21.95 11.43 26.00
N THR A 355 -22.81 12.45 26.00
CA THR A 355 -23.04 13.32 24.86
C THR A 355 -22.92 14.80 25.23
N GLN A 356 -22.36 15.59 24.32
CA GLN A 356 -22.37 17.06 24.37
C GLN A 356 -23.61 17.67 23.70
N GLY A 357 -24.36 16.85 22.96
CA GLY A 357 -25.65 17.18 22.39
C GLY A 357 -26.81 16.65 23.23
N GLU A 358 -27.92 16.39 22.55
CA GLU A 358 -29.15 15.92 23.18
C GLU A 358 -29.21 14.38 23.19
N LEU A 359 -29.63 13.80 24.32
CA LEU A 359 -30.04 12.40 24.38
C LEU A 359 -31.54 12.28 24.06
N ILE A 360 -31.89 11.63 22.95
CA ILE A 360 -33.27 11.50 22.45
C ILE A 360 -33.70 10.02 22.52
N CYS A 361 -34.68 9.73 23.37
CA CYS A 361 -35.29 8.40 23.48
C CYS A 361 -36.45 8.19 22.48
N GLY A 362 -36.12 8.25 21.17
CA GLY A 362 -37.05 8.28 20.03
C GLY A 362 -37.79 6.97 19.70
N GLY A 363 -38.32 6.27 20.72
CA GLY A 363 -39.10 5.03 20.57
C GLY A 363 -38.57 3.84 21.38
N GLY A 364 -37.33 3.94 21.89
CA GLY A 364 -36.70 2.97 22.79
C GLY A 364 -36.05 3.63 24.01
N GLY A 365 -35.65 2.82 25.01
CA GLY A 365 -35.04 3.27 26.26
C GLY A 365 -33.86 2.41 26.71
N PHE A 366 -33.59 2.34 28.01
CA PHE A 366 -32.49 1.54 28.56
C PHE A 366 -33.00 0.41 29.46
N ASN A 367 -32.53 -0.82 29.19
CA ASN A 367 -32.74 -1.99 30.06
C ASN A 367 -31.76 -1.98 31.26
N GLY A 368 -30.60 -1.34 31.10
CA GLY A 368 -29.59 -1.18 32.14
C GLY A 368 -28.47 -0.22 31.71
N TYR A 369 -27.97 0.56 32.66
CA TYR A 369 -26.86 1.51 32.49
C TYR A 369 -26.18 1.81 33.83
N LYS A 370 -24.87 2.14 33.82
CA LYS A 370 -24.17 2.68 34.99
C LYS A 370 -24.19 4.22 35.04
N SER A 371 -24.10 4.88 33.88
CA SER A 371 -24.07 6.35 33.81
C SER A 371 -24.61 6.88 32.49
N LEU A 372 -25.44 7.92 32.57
CA LEU A 372 -25.93 8.70 31.43
C LEU A 372 -25.57 10.17 31.67
N ILE A 373 -24.82 10.77 30.77
CA ILE A 373 -24.42 12.19 30.81
C ILE A 373 -24.81 12.84 29.49
N ALA A 374 -25.60 13.90 29.53
CA ALA A 374 -26.04 14.61 28.32
C ALA A 374 -26.12 16.13 28.57
N ASN A 375 -26.03 16.93 27.50
CA ASN A 375 -26.25 18.37 27.59
C ASN A 375 -27.74 18.73 27.66
N SER A 376 -28.59 17.92 27.02
CA SER A 376 -30.04 17.98 27.16
C SER A 376 -30.62 16.60 26.87
N TRP A 377 -31.90 16.38 27.20
CA TRP A 377 -32.57 15.12 26.86
C TRP A 377 -34.06 15.34 26.62
N SER A 378 -34.63 14.55 25.72
CA SER A 378 -36.06 14.55 25.41
C SER A 378 -36.59 13.14 25.25
N THR A 379 -37.89 12.96 25.50
CA THR A 379 -38.61 11.67 25.42
C THR A 379 -38.08 10.55 26.34
N CYS A 380 -37.08 10.85 27.17
CA CYS A 380 -36.44 9.94 28.12
C CYS A 380 -37.11 10.01 29.50
N SER A 381 -38.19 9.24 29.70
CA SER A 381 -38.94 9.22 30.98
C SER A 381 -38.32 8.27 32.00
N ASN A 382 -38.28 8.67 33.28
CA ASN A 382 -37.84 7.84 34.43
C ASN A 382 -36.36 7.40 34.40
N LEU A 383 -35.46 8.18 33.79
CA LEU A 383 -34.01 7.90 33.76
C LEU A 383 -33.23 8.90 34.62
N SER A 384 -32.18 8.43 35.29
CA SER A 384 -31.24 9.27 36.03
C SER A 384 -30.13 9.74 35.09
N ILE A 385 -30.31 10.93 34.49
CA ILE A 385 -29.39 11.54 33.54
C ILE A 385 -28.68 12.71 34.22
N ALA A 386 -27.35 12.71 34.21
CA ALA A 386 -26.56 13.83 34.69
C ALA A 386 -26.38 14.88 33.58
N GLN A 387 -26.46 16.15 33.96
CA GLN A 387 -26.14 17.27 33.09
C GLN A 387 -24.64 17.28 32.78
N TRP A 388 -24.26 17.46 31.52
CA TRP A 388 -22.86 17.65 31.14
C TRP A 388 -22.27 18.93 31.77
N ASP A 389 -21.10 18.81 32.37
CA ASP A 389 -20.42 19.83 33.19
C ASP A 389 -19.50 20.76 32.40
N GLY A 390 -19.42 20.61 31.07
CA GLY A 390 -18.50 21.36 30.22
C GLY A 390 -17.04 20.88 30.26
N SER A 391 -16.75 19.75 30.94
CA SER A 391 -15.40 19.15 30.98
C SER A 391 -14.91 18.66 29.60
N SER A 392 -13.59 18.61 29.42
CA SER A 392 -12.88 18.45 28.13
C SER A 392 -13.53 17.48 27.14
N LEU A 393 -13.70 17.98 25.92
CA LEU A 393 -14.11 17.26 24.73
C LEU A 393 -13.24 16.01 24.52
N PHE A 394 -13.85 14.84 24.36
CA PHE A 394 -13.13 13.74 23.69
C PHE A 394 -12.95 14.15 22.23
N THR A 395 -11.73 13.98 21.72
CA THR A 395 -11.45 14.25 20.31
C THR A 395 -11.80 12.99 19.53
N PRO A 396 -12.78 13.03 18.60
CA PRO A 396 -13.11 11.88 17.77
C PRO A 396 -11.88 11.47 16.96
N GLU A 397 -11.71 10.16 16.79
CA GLU A 397 -10.65 9.59 15.96
C GLU A 397 -11.19 9.22 14.59
N GLY A 398 -10.42 9.51 13.55
CA GLY A 398 -10.74 9.18 12.15
C GLY A 398 -9.81 8.12 11.59
N ALA A 399 -9.73 8.07 10.26
CA ALA A 399 -8.83 7.19 9.53
C ALA A 399 -7.39 7.28 10.07
N GLN A 400 -6.78 6.13 10.34
CA GLN A 400 -5.48 6.02 10.99
C GLN A 400 -4.31 6.11 9.99
N LYS A 401 -4.57 5.89 8.71
CA LYS A 401 -3.55 5.84 7.65
C LYS A 401 -4.15 6.29 6.33
N VAL A 402 -3.41 7.13 5.60
CA VAL A 402 -3.63 7.41 4.17
C VAL A 402 -2.72 6.49 3.36
N VAL A 403 -3.29 5.80 2.38
CA VAL A 403 -2.57 4.92 1.46
C VAL A 403 -2.06 5.74 0.29
N SER A 404 -0.80 5.55 -0.09
CA SER A 404 -0.23 6.12 -1.30
C SER A 404 0.68 5.09 -1.97
N MET A 405 0.61 5.00 -3.29
CA MET A 405 1.48 4.16 -4.11
C MET A 405 2.15 5.02 -5.19
N VAL A 406 3.30 4.56 -5.67
CA VAL A 406 4.03 5.21 -6.76
C VAL A 406 4.08 4.22 -7.91
N ALA A 407 3.50 4.58 -9.04
CA ALA A 407 3.50 3.74 -10.23
C ALA A 407 4.94 3.48 -10.72
N PRO A 408 5.32 2.21 -10.95
CA PRO A 408 6.63 1.87 -11.47
C PRO A 408 6.68 2.01 -13.00
N LYS A 409 7.81 2.49 -13.53
CA LYS A 409 8.14 2.39 -14.95
C LYS A 409 8.71 1.01 -15.32
N ILE A 410 8.02 0.25 -16.14
CA ILE A 410 8.47 -1.07 -16.62
C ILE A 410 8.73 -0.98 -18.11
N ASP A 411 9.92 -1.37 -18.57
CA ASP A 411 10.21 -1.52 -20.00
C ASP A 411 10.98 -2.82 -20.26
N ALA A 412 10.38 -3.74 -21.03
CA ALA A 412 11.06 -4.95 -21.46
C ALA A 412 12.38 -4.67 -22.20
N ASN A 413 12.47 -3.56 -22.95
CA ASN A 413 13.66 -3.20 -23.70
C ASN A 413 14.90 -3.00 -22.82
N ASP A 414 14.71 -2.59 -21.57
CA ASP A 414 15.82 -2.40 -20.59
C ASP A 414 16.55 -3.72 -20.30
N TYR A 415 15.90 -4.86 -20.52
CA TYR A 415 16.45 -6.19 -20.29
C TYR A 415 17.00 -6.86 -21.55
N LYS A 416 16.87 -6.22 -22.73
CA LYS A 416 17.30 -6.82 -24.00
C LYS A 416 18.80 -7.10 -24.05
N THR A 417 19.63 -6.25 -23.44
CA THR A 417 21.08 -6.46 -23.35
C THR A 417 21.47 -7.54 -22.33
N GLU A 418 20.57 -7.90 -21.43
CA GLU A 418 20.76 -8.97 -20.45
C GLU A 418 20.26 -10.33 -20.97
N ALA A 419 19.44 -10.34 -22.02
CA ALA A 419 18.91 -11.57 -22.60
C ALA A 419 20.04 -12.53 -23.02
N ASN A 420 19.80 -13.84 -22.92
CA ASN A 420 20.67 -14.86 -23.50
C ASN A 420 20.26 -15.20 -24.93
N TYR A 421 18.94 -15.13 -25.18
CA TYR A 421 18.31 -15.46 -26.45
C TYR A 421 17.37 -14.31 -26.83
N ILE A 422 17.66 -13.64 -27.94
CA ILE A 422 16.79 -12.60 -28.50
C ILE A 422 16.11 -13.17 -29.75
N PHE A 423 14.81 -13.39 -29.66
CA PHE A 423 13.99 -13.85 -30.78
C PHE A 423 13.53 -12.65 -31.60
N SER A 424 13.73 -12.74 -32.91
CA SER A 424 13.31 -11.72 -33.88
C SER A 424 12.86 -12.39 -35.18
N LEU A 425 12.20 -11.62 -36.05
CA LEU A 425 11.70 -12.10 -37.33
C LEU A 425 12.49 -11.48 -38.49
N GLU A 426 12.63 -12.24 -39.57
CA GLU A 426 12.88 -11.67 -40.90
C GLU A 426 11.58 -11.12 -41.51
N GLU A 427 11.70 -10.39 -42.64
CA GLU A 427 10.56 -9.86 -43.39
C GLU A 427 9.53 -10.93 -43.80
N ASP A 428 9.95 -12.19 -43.96
CA ASP A 428 9.06 -13.31 -44.29
C ASP A 428 8.64 -14.16 -43.09
N ASN A 429 8.72 -13.60 -41.88
CA ASN A 429 8.40 -14.27 -40.61
C ASN A 429 9.32 -15.44 -40.24
N THR A 430 10.47 -15.58 -40.89
CA THR A 430 11.44 -16.59 -40.45
C THR A 430 12.04 -16.20 -39.11
N VAL A 431 12.09 -17.17 -38.18
CA VAL A 431 12.58 -16.94 -36.81
C VAL A 431 14.10 -16.89 -36.78
N LYS A 432 14.62 -15.78 -36.27
CA LYS A 432 16.02 -15.58 -35.90
C LYS A 432 16.19 -15.58 -34.38
N VAL A 433 17.35 -16.08 -33.95
CA VAL A 433 17.77 -16.08 -32.55
C VAL A 433 19.17 -15.52 -32.46
N THR A 434 19.33 -14.38 -31.80
CA THR A 434 20.64 -13.84 -31.43
C THR A 434 21.03 -14.41 -30.07
N LEU A 435 22.17 -15.10 -30.03
CA LEU A 435 22.77 -15.60 -28.80
C LEU A 435 23.72 -14.55 -28.24
N GLN A 436 23.57 -14.18 -26.97
CA GLN A 436 24.49 -13.28 -26.28
C GLN A 436 24.61 -13.65 -24.80
N ASN A 437 25.57 -13.08 -24.09
CA ASN A 437 25.88 -13.46 -22.71
C ASN A 437 26.05 -14.98 -22.51
N MET A 438 26.62 -15.67 -23.50
CA MET A 438 26.85 -17.11 -23.50
C MET A 438 28.29 -17.46 -23.09
N SER A 439 28.48 -18.57 -22.40
CA SER A 439 29.82 -19.11 -22.07
C SER A 439 30.59 -19.53 -23.33
N ASN A 440 29.91 -20.03 -24.37
CA ASN A 440 30.54 -20.41 -25.61
C ASN A 440 30.83 -19.17 -26.49
N THR A 441 32.08 -18.71 -26.47
CA THR A 441 32.53 -17.52 -27.20
C THR A 441 32.38 -17.63 -28.72
N ASN A 442 32.31 -18.84 -29.28
CA ASN A 442 32.10 -19.04 -30.72
C ASN A 442 30.66 -18.80 -31.16
N LEU A 443 29.70 -18.91 -30.24
CA LEU A 443 28.27 -18.69 -30.46
C LEU A 443 27.82 -17.32 -29.95
N ASN A 444 28.51 -16.78 -28.94
CA ASN A 444 28.18 -15.52 -28.30
C ASN A 444 28.26 -14.32 -29.28
N GLY A 445 27.23 -13.48 -29.28
CA GLY A 445 27.09 -12.30 -30.13
C GLY A 445 26.66 -12.60 -31.58
N LYS A 446 26.25 -13.84 -31.89
CA LYS A 446 25.88 -14.25 -33.27
C LYS A 446 24.39 -14.54 -33.38
N THR A 447 23.89 -14.41 -34.61
CA THR A 447 22.47 -14.66 -34.95
C THR A 447 22.35 -15.90 -35.83
N TYR A 448 21.36 -16.73 -35.53
CA TYR A 448 21.08 -17.99 -36.21
C TYR A 448 19.59 -18.09 -36.54
N TYR A 449 19.25 -18.99 -37.47
CA TYR A 449 17.87 -19.32 -37.77
C TYR A 449 17.40 -20.47 -36.89
N SER A 450 16.18 -20.36 -36.37
CA SER A 450 15.53 -21.47 -35.68
C SER A 450 14.56 -22.18 -36.62
N GLY A 451 14.71 -23.50 -36.73
CA GLY A 451 13.94 -24.27 -37.70
C GLY A 451 13.86 -25.76 -37.40
N LEU A 452 13.30 -26.49 -38.37
CA LEU A 452 13.23 -27.95 -38.35
C LEU A 452 14.49 -28.52 -39.01
N TYR A 453 15.17 -29.46 -38.35
CA TYR A 453 16.21 -30.29 -38.95
C TYR A 453 15.80 -31.76 -38.84
N ASN A 454 15.78 -32.48 -39.97
CA ASN A 454 15.24 -33.84 -40.08
C ASN A 454 13.83 -34.00 -39.46
N GLY A 455 12.99 -32.99 -39.67
CA GLY A 455 11.62 -32.97 -39.17
C GLY A 455 11.48 -32.65 -37.68
N ILE A 456 12.56 -32.45 -36.92
CA ILE A 456 12.55 -32.16 -35.48
C ILE A 456 12.88 -30.67 -35.26
N GLY A 457 12.15 -29.99 -34.37
CA GLY A 457 12.34 -28.56 -34.09
C GLY A 457 13.34 -28.23 -32.99
N GLY A 458 13.59 -26.93 -32.84
CA GLY A 458 14.47 -26.40 -31.80
C GLY A 458 15.95 -26.42 -32.15
N TYR A 459 16.31 -26.54 -33.43
CA TYR A 459 17.69 -26.41 -33.90
C TYR A 459 18.03 -24.97 -34.25
N LEU A 460 19.31 -24.64 -34.13
CA LEU A 460 19.90 -23.40 -34.61
C LEU A 460 20.78 -23.70 -35.83
N CYS A 461 20.61 -22.93 -36.90
CA CYS A 461 21.28 -23.15 -38.19
C CYS A 461 21.83 -21.83 -38.72
N GLU A 462 22.92 -21.89 -39.51
CA GLU A 462 23.43 -20.71 -40.21
C GLU A 462 22.58 -20.36 -41.42
N ASN A 463 21.92 -21.36 -42.03
CA ASN A 463 21.04 -21.16 -43.16
C ASN A 463 19.57 -21.11 -42.75
N LYS A 464 18.81 -20.33 -43.53
CA LYS A 464 17.40 -20.00 -43.28
C LYS A 464 16.47 -21.20 -43.15
N ASP A 465 16.64 -22.18 -44.02
CA ASP A 465 15.76 -23.35 -44.11
C ASP A 465 16.15 -24.49 -43.16
N CYS A 466 17.21 -24.32 -42.35
CA CYS A 466 17.75 -25.35 -41.46
C CYS A 466 18.02 -26.70 -42.16
N THR A 467 18.40 -26.67 -43.44
CA THR A 467 18.71 -27.88 -44.23
C THR A 467 20.15 -28.37 -44.08
N THR A 468 21.06 -27.53 -43.58
CA THR A 468 22.44 -27.93 -43.27
C THR A 468 22.55 -28.45 -41.84
N THR A 469 23.66 -29.12 -41.52
CA THR A 469 23.95 -29.56 -40.15
C THR A 469 23.77 -28.41 -39.16
N PRO A 470 22.94 -28.56 -38.12
CA PRO A 470 22.75 -27.54 -37.09
C PRO A 470 24.04 -27.21 -36.35
N ILE A 471 24.16 -25.98 -35.87
CA ILE A 471 25.30 -25.54 -35.07
C ILE A 471 25.05 -25.69 -33.56
N ALA A 472 23.77 -25.68 -33.16
CA ALA A 472 23.33 -25.90 -31.79
C ALA A 472 21.86 -26.33 -31.76
N LYS A 473 21.38 -26.67 -30.57
CA LYS A 473 19.97 -27.00 -30.31
C LYS A 473 19.52 -26.30 -29.02
N ILE A 474 18.39 -25.59 -29.09
CA ILE A 474 17.82 -24.83 -27.97
C ILE A 474 16.70 -25.57 -27.25
N SER A 475 16.08 -26.57 -27.87
CA SER A 475 15.02 -27.37 -27.24
C SER A 475 15.40 -28.82 -27.03
N SER A 476 14.95 -29.38 -25.90
CA SER A 476 15.12 -30.80 -25.58
C SER A 476 14.16 -31.71 -26.36
N ILE A 477 13.13 -31.17 -27.01
CA ILE A 477 12.14 -31.94 -27.77
C ILE A 477 12.78 -32.72 -28.94
N THR A 478 12.43 -34.00 -29.07
CA THR A 478 12.99 -34.94 -30.06
C THR A 478 11.99 -35.41 -31.11
N TRP A 479 10.78 -34.85 -31.13
CA TRP A 479 9.68 -35.23 -32.01
C TRP A 479 9.27 -34.03 -32.88
N GLY A 480 8.54 -34.26 -33.97
CA GLY A 480 8.43 -33.34 -35.11
C GLY A 480 7.64 -32.05 -34.93
N TYR A 481 7.94 -31.29 -33.88
CA TYR A 481 7.30 -30.04 -33.50
C TYR A 481 8.33 -28.95 -33.31
N GLN A 482 8.00 -27.73 -33.74
CA GLN A 482 8.75 -26.53 -33.37
C GLN A 482 8.25 -26.03 -32.01
N THR A 483 9.14 -26.09 -31.02
CA THR A 483 8.87 -25.61 -29.66
C THR A 483 8.62 -24.11 -29.62
N ILE A 484 9.31 -23.36 -30.48
CA ILE A 484 9.16 -21.91 -30.63
C ILE A 484 8.83 -21.65 -32.09
N LYS A 485 7.73 -20.95 -32.34
CA LYS A 485 7.32 -20.51 -33.69
C LYS A 485 6.60 -19.17 -33.61
N TYR A 486 6.47 -18.51 -34.75
CA TYR A 486 5.60 -17.36 -34.93
C TYR A 486 4.42 -17.76 -35.82
N ASP A 487 3.19 -17.46 -35.40
CA ASP A 487 1.98 -17.88 -36.12
C ASP A 487 1.46 -16.86 -37.15
N GLY A 488 2.19 -15.75 -37.32
CA GLY A 488 1.78 -14.60 -38.14
C GLY A 488 1.17 -13.45 -37.33
N SER A 489 0.89 -13.68 -36.04
CA SER A 489 0.40 -12.65 -35.12
C SER A 489 1.21 -12.59 -33.82
N LYS A 490 1.54 -13.75 -33.24
CA LYS A 490 2.19 -13.86 -31.95
C LYS A 490 3.21 -15.00 -31.92
N TRP A 491 4.10 -14.95 -30.95
CA TRP A 491 5.00 -16.03 -30.60
C TRP A 491 4.24 -17.15 -29.90
N ILE A 492 4.52 -18.39 -30.28
CA ILE A 492 3.99 -19.59 -29.62
C ILE A 492 5.18 -20.36 -29.06
N VAL A 493 5.16 -20.62 -27.75
CA VAL A 493 6.15 -21.47 -27.07
C VAL A 493 5.44 -22.66 -26.44
N ASN A 494 5.62 -23.86 -26.98
CA ASN A 494 4.85 -25.04 -26.55
C ASN A 494 5.60 -26.36 -26.82
N ALA A 495 5.68 -27.23 -25.81
CA ALA A 495 6.25 -28.58 -25.91
C ALA A 495 5.26 -29.62 -26.48
N ASN A 496 3.96 -29.32 -26.57
CA ASN A 496 2.84 -30.19 -26.99
C ASN A 496 2.64 -31.49 -26.17
N ASN A 497 3.55 -31.83 -25.26
CA ASN A 497 3.38 -32.90 -24.28
C ASN A 497 4.12 -32.57 -22.97
N ASN A 498 3.54 -33.02 -21.85
CA ASN A 498 4.16 -32.94 -20.51
C ASN A 498 4.72 -34.32 -20.09
N SER A 499 4.82 -35.27 -21.02
CA SER A 499 5.15 -36.67 -20.74
C SER A 499 6.58 -36.80 -20.17
N GLY A 500 6.68 -36.86 -18.84
CA GLY A 500 7.94 -36.96 -18.10
C GLY A 500 8.30 -35.76 -17.22
N HIS A 501 7.50 -34.68 -17.24
CA HIS A 501 7.73 -33.48 -16.44
C HIS A 501 6.55 -33.22 -15.50
N ASP A 502 6.79 -33.29 -14.19
CA ASP A 502 5.77 -32.91 -13.21
C ASP A 502 5.64 -31.38 -13.18
N ILE A 503 4.63 -30.88 -13.89
CA ILE A 503 4.31 -29.44 -13.97
C ILE A 503 3.81 -28.86 -12.64
N LYS A 504 3.53 -29.69 -11.62
CA LYS A 504 3.06 -29.25 -10.30
C LYS A 504 4.14 -29.37 -9.22
N SER A 505 5.37 -29.75 -9.58
CA SER A 505 6.43 -29.98 -8.61
C SER A 505 7.09 -28.67 -8.17
N LYS A 506 7.38 -28.55 -6.87
CA LYS A 506 8.28 -27.51 -6.36
C LYS A 506 9.73 -27.72 -6.81
N ASP A 507 10.07 -28.94 -7.21
CA ASP A 507 11.39 -29.30 -7.68
C ASP A 507 11.59 -28.86 -9.13
N THR A 508 12.77 -28.34 -9.42
CA THR A 508 13.15 -27.89 -10.75
C THR A 508 13.28 -29.06 -11.72
N PRO A 509 12.92 -28.89 -13.00
CA PRO A 509 13.00 -29.96 -13.97
C PRO A 509 14.47 -30.34 -14.20
N SER A 510 14.78 -31.63 -14.12
CA SER A 510 16.11 -32.15 -14.48
C SER A 510 16.43 -31.99 -15.97
N ILE A 511 15.41 -31.81 -16.81
CA ILE A 511 15.52 -31.55 -18.25
C ILE A 511 14.48 -30.49 -18.62
N PRO A 512 14.85 -29.20 -18.74
CA PRO A 512 13.92 -28.17 -19.19
C PRO A 512 13.62 -28.32 -20.68
N VAL A 513 12.46 -27.80 -21.11
CA VAL A 513 12.02 -27.81 -22.52
C VAL A 513 12.92 -26.97 -23.41
N LEU A 514 13.44 -25.86 -22.88
CA LEU A 514 14.37 -24.95 -23.53
C LEU A 514 15.67 -24.86 -22.72
N SER A 515 16.77 -24.54 -23.39
CA SER A 515 18.03 -24.23 -22.73
C SER A 515 17.83 -23.08 -21.71
N PRO A 516 18.36 -23.21 -20.48
CA PRO A 516 18.18 -22.20 -19.45
C PRO A 516 18.67 -20.81 -19.83
N GLY A 517 18.00 -19.77 -19.33
CA GLY A 517 18.43 -18.38 -19.47
C GLY A 517 17.28 -17.40 -19.73
N ILE A 518 17.65 -16.15 -20.01
CA ILE A 518 16.70 -15.06 -20.26
C ILE A 518 16.32 -15.05 -21.75
N LEU A 519 15.02 -15.17 -22.03
CA LEU A 519 14.43 -15.14 -23.37
C LEU A 519 13.78 -13.77 -23.59
N PHE A 520 14.16 -13.08 -24.67
CA PHE A 520 13.55 -11.83 -25.09
C PHE A 520 12.75 -12.03 -26.38
N PHE A 521 11.48 -11.61 -26.37
CA PHE A 521 10.59 -11.64 -27.53
C PHE A 521 10.06 -10.24 -27.84
N ASP A 522 10.08 -9.88 -29.13
CA ASP A 522 9.41 -8.68 -29.61
C ASP A 522 8.02 -9.02 -30.17
N GLY A 523 6.96 -8.57 -29.50
CA GLY A 523 5.55 -8.88 -29.79
C GLY A 523 4.90 -9.76 -28.73
N ASP A 524 3.64 -10.15 -28.95
CA ASP A 524 2.87 -10.96 -28.01
C ASP A 524 3.35 -12.42 -27.98
N ILE A 525 3.14 -13.11 -26.85
CA ILE A 525 3.45 -14.53 -26.69
C ILE A 525 2.26 -15.32 -26.11
N GLU A 526 2.08 -16.54 -26.60
CA GLU A 526 1.30 -17.59 -25.96
C GLU A 526 2.22 -18.72 -25.51
N ILE A 527 2.21 -19.02 -24.22
CA ILE A 527 2.96 -20.10 -23.59
C ILE A 527 2.02 -21.30 -23.38
N GLY A 528 2.44 -22.44 -23.92
CA GLY A 528 1.73 -23.70 -23.82
C GLY A 528 2.36 -24.68 -22.85
N ALA A 529 2.13 -25.98 -23.10
CA ALA A 529 2.64 -27.05 -22.27
C ALA A 529 4.17 -27.01 -22.16
N GLY A 530 4.72 -27.26 -20.97
CA GLY A 530 6.16 -27.38 -20.76
C GLY A 530 6.63 -27.04 -19.35
N SER A 531 7.86 -27.44 -19.04
CA SER A 531 8.60 -27.03 -17.84
C SER A 531 9.88 -26.30 -18.27
N PHE A 532 9.99 -25.03 -17.89
CA PHE A 532 10.98 -24.09 -18.40
C PHE A 532 11.87 -23.56 -17.27
N ILE A 533 13.17 -23.39 -17.52
CA ILE A 533 14.09 -22.69 -16.62
C ILE A 533 14.48 -21.37 -17.30
N ASN A 534 13.52 -20.45 -17.39
CA ASN A 534 13.64 -19.28 -18.23
C ASN A 534 12.94 -18.06 -17.64
N SER A 535 13.52 -16.90 -17.90
CA SER A 535 12.81 -15.62 -17.80
C SER A 535 12.19 -15.32 -19.16
N PHE A 536 10.89 -15.10 -19.22
CA PHE A 536 10.20 -14.64 -20.42
C PHE A 536 10.01 -13.13 -20.34
N ILE A 537 10.79 -12.40 -21.13
CA ILE A 537 10.75 -10.95 -21.23
C ILE A 537 10.19 -10.57 -22.60
N VAL A 538 9.08 -9.84 -22.61
CA VAL A 538 8.24 -9.70 -23.81
C VAL A 538 7.78 -8.26 -23.95
N THR A 539 7.90 -7.67 -25.15
CA THR A 539 7.45 -6.29 -25.40
C THR A 539 5.93 -6.15 -25.53
N GLY A 540 5.23 -7.25 -25.84
CA GLY A 540 3.77 -7.35 -25.93
C GLY A 540 3.11 -7.96 -24.69
N ASP A 541 2.04 -8.72 -24.91
CA ASP A 541 1.26 -9.44 -23.89
C ASP A 541 1.73 -10.90 -23.72
N ILE A 542 1.55 -11.47 -22.52
CA ILE A 542 1.80 -12.88 -22.22
C ILE A 542 0.48 -13.59 -21.91
N THR A 543 0.19 -14.68 -22.62
CA THR A 543 -1.00 -15.53 -22.42
C THR A 543 -0.62 -17.00 -22.26
N PHE A 544 -1.44 -17.77 -21.55
CA PHE A 544 -1.25 -19.23 -21.39
C PHE A 544 -2.43 -19.99 -22.01
N ASN A 545 -2.15 -21.12 -22.67
CA ASN A 545 -3.18 -21.90 -23.38
C ASN A 545 -3.85 -23.01 -22.55
N ASN A 546 -3.78 -22.93 -21.22
CA ASN A 546 -4.37 -23.88 -20.26
C ASN A 546 -3.82 -25.33 -20.30
N SER A 547 -2.80 -25.63 -21.12
CA SER A 547 -2.25 -26.98 -21.26
C SER A 547 -1.37 -27.46 -20.08
N GLY A 548 -1.17 -26.60 -19.07
CA GLY A 548 -0.36 -26.91 -17.89
C GLY A 548 1.12 -26.58 -18.12
N THR A 549 1.62 -25.60 -17.37
CA THR A 549 2.96 -25.04 -17.58
C THR A 549 3.66 -24.79 -16.25
N ALA A 550 4.96 -25.11 -16.17
CA ALA A 550 5.83 -24.69 -15.07
C ALA A 550 6.97 -23.80 -15.59
N ILE A 551 7.22 -22.67 -14.92
CA ILE A 551 8.29 -21.73 -15.27
C ILE A 551 9.08 -21.43 -14.01
N TYR A 552 10.37 -21.72 -14.04
CA TYR A 552 11.33 -21.40 -13.01
C TYR A 552 12.24 -20.30 -13.55
N ALA A 553 12.21 -19.12 -12.93
CA ALA A 553 13.19 -18.09 -13.20
C ALA A 553 14.60 -18.67 -12.91
N PRO A 554 15.64 -18.28 -13.67
CA PRO A 554 16.97 -18.86 -13.53
C PRO A 554 17.46 -18.95 -12.07
N ASN A 555 17.37 -17.86 -11.32
CA ASN A 555 17.85 -17.85 -9.93
C ASN A 555 17.00 -18.75 -9.03
N TYR A 556 15.70 -18.88 -9.28
CA TYR A 556 14.82 -19.81 -8.57
C TYR A 556 15.12 -21.28 -8.91
N ALA A 557 15.67 -21.55 -10.09
CA ALA A 557 16.09 -22.89 -10.44
C ALA A 557 17.40 -23.32 -9.75
N GLY A 558 18.22 -22.34 -9.38
CA GLY A 558 19.51 -22.53 -8.76
C GLY A 558 20.62 -22.84 -9.77
N ARG A 559 21.85 -22.47 -9.40
CA ARG A 559 23.04 -22.58 -10.26
C ARG A 559 23.27 -23.96 -10.86
N SER A 560 22.98 -25.03 -10.11
CA SER A 560 23.22 -26.41 -10.58
C SER A 560 22.40 -26.77 -11.82
N GLN A 561 21.19 -26.20 -11.91
CA GLN A 561 20.23 -26.41 -12.99
C GLN A 561 20.44 -25.46 -14.18
N ILE A 562 21.38 -24.52 -14.09
CA ILE A 562 21.69 -23.58 -15.18
C ILE A 562 23.09 -23.84 -15.73
N CYS A 563 24.07 -24.05 -14.84
CA CYS A 563 25.48 -23.90 -15.17
C CYS A 563 26.28 -25.21 -15.15
N THR A 564 25.78 -26.21 -14.44
CA THR A 564 26.44 -27.52 -14.29
C THR A 564 25.59 -28.67 -14.78
N MET A 565 24.52 -28.38 -15.56
CA MET A 565 23.73 -29.43 -16.19
C MET A 565 24.61 -30.27 -17.11
N THR A 566 24.58 -31.59 -16.91
CA THR A 566 25.33 -32.58 -17.69
C THR A 566 24.50 -33.21 -18.81
N TYR A 567 23.31 -32.68 -19.10
CA TYR A 567 22.37 -33.27 -20.07
C TYR A 567 22.05 -32.35 -21.26
N TYR A 568 22.01 -32.97 -22.45
CA TYR A 568 21.53 -32.55 -23.80
C TYR A 568 21.75 -31.07 -24.23
N PRO A 569 22.28 -30.86 -25.47
CA PRO A 569 21.77 -31.56 -26.63
C PRO A 569 22.72 -32.58 -27.25
N THR A 570 22.69 -33.86 -26.82
CA THR A 570 23.60 -34.94 -27.28
C THR A 570 25.09 -34.60 -27.14
N SER A 571 25.99 -35.58 -27.23
CA SER A 571 27.42 -35.31 -27.49
C SER A 571 27.67 -34.59 -28.83
N ALA A 572 26.63 -34.44 -29.66
CA ALA A 572 26.69 -33.89 -31.01
C ALA A 572 26.59 -32.35 -31.08
N TYR A 573 26.03 -31.67 -30.06
CA TYR A 573 25.87 -30.21 -30.08
C TYR A 573 26.32 -29.57 -28.75
N PRO A 574 26.84 -28.33 -28.79
CA PRO A 574 27.29 -27.64 -27.59
C PRO A 574 26.11 -27.31 -26.66
N TYR A 575 26.33 -27.42 -25.36
CA TYR A 575 25.40 -26.91 -24.34
C TYR A 575 25.35 -25.37 -24.39
N LEU A 576 24.15 -24.81 -24.57
CA LEU A 576 23.92 -23.37 -24.61
C LEU A 576 23.86 -22.81 -23.18
N LYS A 577 25.05 -22.70 -22.57
CA LYS A 577 25.24 -22.23 -21.19
C LYS A 577 25.34 -20.70 -21.11
N PRO A 578 24.63 -20.01 -20.19
CA PRO A 578 24.87 -18.60 -19.87
C PRO A 578 26.31 -18.33 -19.39
N SER A 579 26.76 -17.08 -19.50
CA SER A 579 28.13 -16.67 -19.13
C SER A 579 28.40 -16.77 -17.63
N GLU A 580 29.62 -17.15 -17.25
CA GLU A 580 30.12 -17.12 -15.86
C GLU A 580 30.18 -15.70 -15.27
N SER A 581 30.05 -14.67 -16.11
CA SER A 581 29.91 -13.26 -15.69
C SER A 581 28.46 -12.78 -15.57
N GLN A 582 27.49 -13.69 -15.80
CA GLN A 582 26.06 -13.40 -15.74
C GLN A 582 25.31 -14.38 -14.81
N LEU A 583 24.35 -15.16 -15.34
CA LEU A 583 23.56 -16.15 -14.57
C LEU A 583 24.41 -17.29 -14.03
N CYS A 584 25.62 -17.47 -14.57
CA CYS A 584 26.59 -18.40 -14.04
C CYS A 584 27.62 -17.78 -13.11
N ILE A 585 27.34 -16.66 -12.45
CA ILE A 585 28.19 -16.22 -11.34
C ILE A 585 28.08 -17.21 -10.15
N PRO A 586 29.21 -17.59 -9.51
CA PRO A 586 29.19 -18.30 -8.23
C PRO A 586 28.58 -17.43 -7.12
N LEU A 587 27.66 -18.01 -6.36
CA LEU A 587 26.92 -17.34 -5.27
C LEU A 587 27.81 -16.91 -4.12
N LYS A 588 28.97 -17.54 -3.97
CA LYS A 588 30.02 -17.13 -3.05
C LYS A 588 31.26 -16.78 -3.87
N ASN A 589 31.86 -15.63 -3.57
CA ASN A 589 33.19 -15.35 -4.08
C ASN A 589 34.23 -16.26 -3.41
N ASP A 590 35.48 -16.21 -3.87
CA ASP A 590 36.59 -17.02 -3.33
C ASP A 590 36.86 -16.77 -1.83
N LYS A 591 36.24 -15.77 -1.22
CA LYS A 591 36.32 -15.41 0.20
C LYS A 591 35.08 -15.85 1.00
N GLY A 592 34.08 -16.47 0.38
CA GLY A 592 32.85 -16.91 1.03
C GLY A 592 31.78 -15.82 1.22
N GLU A 593 31.94 -14.66 0.58
CA GLU A 593 30.97 -13.56 0.60
C GLU A 593 29.88 -13.79 -0.46
N ASP A 594 28.63 -13.48 -0.13
CA ASP A 594 27.50 -13.59 -1.07
C ASP A 594 27.69 -12.67 -2.27
N GLN A 595 27.57 -13.23 -3.47
CA GLN A 595 27.45 -12.47 -4.71
C GLN A 595 25.99 -12.37 -5.10
N VAL A 596 25.55 -11.17 -5.47
CA VAL A 596 24.18 -10.94 -5.94
C VAL A 596 24.05 -11.53 -7.34
N ALA A 597 23.23 -12.57 -7.48
CA ALA A 597 22.82 -13.09 -8.78
C ALA A 597 22.15 -11.97 -9.60
N TYR A 598 22.27 -12.01 -10.93
CA TYR A 598 21.65 -10.99 -11.79
C TYR A 598 20.14 -10.94 -11.52
N SER A 599 19.62 -9.74 -11.21
CA SER A 599 18.24 -9.55 -10.76
C SER A 599 17.20 -9.94 -11.81
N SER A 600 17.56 -9.89 -13.10
CA SER A 600 16.73 -10.40 -14.19
C SER A 600 16.50 -11.90 -14.11
N GLY A 601 17.42 -12.66 -13.51
CA GLY A 601 17.25 -14.08 -13.21
C GLY A 601 16.19 -14.37 -12.14
N ASN A 602 15.66 -13.37 -11.43
CA ASN A 602 14.54 -13.52 -10.49
C ASN A 602 13.18 -13.36 -11.16
N ILE A 603 13.15 -12.87 -12.41
CA ILE A 603 11.93 -12.61 -13.15
C ILE A 603 11.55 -13.89 -13.89
N ALA A 604 10.36 -14.42 -13.64
CA ALA A 604 9.81 -15.48 -14.48
C ALA A 604 9.12 -14.89 -15.71
N LEU A 605 8.33 -13.83 -15.51
CA LEU A 605 7.51 -13.20 -16.55
C LEU A 605 7.63 -11.67 -16.46
N LEU A 606 7.95 -11.02 -17.58
CA LEU A 606 7.84 -9.57 -17.75
C LEU A 606 7.17 -9.28 -19.09
N ALA A 607 6.11 -8.47 -19.06
CA ALA A 607 5.38 -8.05 -20.25
C ALA A 607 5.34 -6.52 -20.35
N GLY A 608 5.41 -6.01 -21.58
CA GLY A 608 5.18 -4.61 -21.92
C GLY A 608 6.45 -3.78 -22.10
N SER A 609 6.39 -2.81 -23.01
CA SER A 609 7.50 -1.91 -23.31
C SER A 609 7.04 -0.56 -23.83
N TYR A 610 7.97 0.40 -23.82
CA TYR A 610 7.77 1.65 -24.55
C TYR A 610 8.19 1.49 -26.02
N LYS A 611 7.37 2.01 -26.93
CA LYS A 611 7.73 2.23 -28.33
C LYS A 611 8.67 3.43 -28.46
N SER A 612 9.29 3.56 -29.63
CA SER A 612 10.18 4.69 -29.95
C SER A 612 9.49 6.06 -29.89
N ASP A 613 8.16 6.12 -30.02
CA ASP A 613 7.36 7.34 -29.90
C ASP A 613 6.95 7.66 -28.44
N GLY A 614 7.38 6.84 -27.48
CA GLY A 614 7.07 6.98 -26.05
C GLY A 614 5.71 6.41 -25.64
N THR A 615 4.95 5.80 -26.56
CA THR A 615 3.70 5.13 -26.20
C THR A 615 3.97 3.75 -25.57
N TYR A 616 3.18 3.39 -24.56
CA TYR A 616 3.27 2.06 -23.94
C TYR A 616 2.50 1.04 -24.77
N GLN A 617 3.07 -0.16 -24.94
CA GLN A 617 2.46 -1.27 -25.65
C GLN A 617 2.47 -2.55 -24.82
N GLY A 618 1.43 -3.38 -25.02
CA GLY A 618 1.29 -4.66 -24.35
C GLY A 618 1.21 -4.55 -22.83
N GLY A 619 1.88 -5.47 -22.13
CA GLY A 619 2.00 -5.44 -20.68
C GLY A 619 0.98 -6.26 -19.92
N ASN A 620 -0.01 -6.87 -20.58
CA ASN A 620 -0.94 -7.77 -19.93
C ASN A 620 -0.31 -9.14 -19.72
N ILE A 621 -0.52 -9.73 -18.55
CA ILE A 621 -0.16 -11.13 -18.26
C ILE A 621 -1.42 -11.88 -17.84
N THR A 622 -1.76 -12.93 -18.59
CA THR A 622 -2.93 -13.79 -18.32
C THR A 622 -2.50 -15.21 -18.03
N LEU A 623 -2.54 -15.60 -16.75
CA LEU A 623 -2.24 -16.98 -16.34
C LEU A 623 -3.42 -17.92 -16.56
N SER A 624 -3.12 -19.16 -16.92
CA SER A 624 -4.07 -20.29 -16.97
C SER A 624 -3.32 -21.60 -16.77
N ASN A 625 -3.65 -22.33 -15.71
CA ASN A 625 -3.00 -23.60 -15.34
C ASN A 625 -1.46 -23.48 -15.28
N ALA A 626 -0.98 -22.42 -14.64
CA ALA A 626 0.43 -22.04 -14.60
C ALA A 626 1.03 -22.15 -13.19
N TYR A 627 2.23 -22.73 -13.11
CA TYR A 627 3.08 -22.82 -11.92
C TYR A 627 4.33 -21.98 -12.15
N ILE A 628 4.41 -20.84 -11.46
CA ILE A 628 5.45 -19.84 -11.67
C ILE A 628 6.34 -19.77 -10.43
N TYR A 629 7.64 -19.97 -10.60
CA TYR A 629 8.66 -19.84 -9.56
C TYR A 629 9.57 -18.69 -9.97
N GLY A 630 9.24 -17.50 -9.51
CA GLY A 630 9.82 -16.25 -9.98
C GLY A 630 8.83 -15.11 -9.92
N ASN A 631 9.36 -13.90 -10.03
CA ASN A 631 8.54 -12.69 -9.97
C ASN A 631 7.78 -12.49 -11.30
N ILE A 632 6.57 -11.97 -11.17
CA ILE A 632 5.69 -11.63 -12.30
C ILE A 632 5.57 -10.11 -12.37
N ILE A 633 5.93 -9.55 -13.51
CA ILE A 633 5.91 -8.11 -13.77
C ILE A 633 5.02 -7.84 -14.99
N ALA A 634 3.76 -7.51 -14.75
CA ALA A 634 2.85 -7.03 -15.78
C ALA A 634 2.99 -5.51 -15.93
N GLY A 635 3.47 -5.06 -17.07
CA GLY A 635 3.50 -3.64 -17.43
C GLY A 635 2.13 -2.96 -17.38
N ASN A 636 1.07 -3.74 -17.61
CA ASN A 636 -0.30 -3.26 -17.59
C ASN A 636 -1.16 -4.03 -16.56
N HIS A 637 -2.05 -4.92 -17.00
CA HIS A 637 -2.95 -5.67 -16.12
C HIS A 637 -2.51 -7.12 -15.90
N PHE A 638 -2.88 -7.66 -14.74
CA PHE A 638 -2.68 -9.06 -14.41
C PHE A 638 -4.01 -9.80 -14.30
N TYR A 639 -4.10 -10.94 -14.97
CA TYR A 639 -5.30 -11.76 -15.06
C TYR A 639 -5.02 -13.19 -14.67
N THR A 640 -5.99 -13.81 -13.98
CA THR A 640 -6.05 -15.26 -13.86
C THR A 640 -7.32 -15.79 -14.51
N THR A 641 -7.12 -16.75 -15.41
CA THR A 641 -8.20 -17.45 -16.12
C THR A 641 -8.17 -18.93 -15.74
N ALA A 642 -9.07 -19.72 -16.33
CA ALA A 642 -9.38 -21.12 -16.01
C ALA A 642 -8.28 -21.93 -15.28
N SER A 643 -8.71 -22.81 -14.36
CA SER A 643 -7.88 -23.74 -13.59
C SER A 643 -7.12 -23.10 -12.40
N THR A 644 -6.30 -23.90 -11.72
CA THR A 644 -5.49 -23.48 -10.57
C THR A 644 -4.18 -22.86 -11.04
N ASN A 645 -3.84 -21.70 -10.49
CA ASN A 645 -2.56 -21.03 -10.71
C ASN A 645 -1.76 -20.98 -9.40
N TYR A 646 -0.45 -21.20 -9.49
CA TYR A 646 0.46 -21.22 -8.34
C TYR A 646 1.67 -20.33 -8.63
N VAL A 647 1.99 -19.42 -7.71
CA VAL A 647 3.09 -18.48 -7.86
C VAL A 647 3.97 -18.52 -6.61
N VAL A 648 5.26 -18.72 -6.78
CA VAL A 648 6.30 -18.53 -5.75
C VAL A 648 7.10 -17.32 -6.17
N GLY A 649 6.72 -16.14 -5.68
CA GLY A 649 7.28 -14.86 -6.11
C GLY A 649 6.31 -13.70 -5.91
N GLY A 650 6.82 -12.48 -6.04
CA GLY A 650 6.01 -11.27 -6.00
C GLY A 650 5.27 -11.02 -7.32
N ILE A 651 4.11 -10.37 -7.24
CA ILE A 651 3.30 -9.99 -8.40
C ILE A 651 3.19 -8.46 -8.46
N LEU A 652 3.51 -7.88 -9.62
CA LEU A 652 3.32 -6.47 -9.94
C LEU A 652 2.45 -6.32 -11.19
N ALA A 653 1.46 -5.42 -11.13
CA ALA A 653 0.73 -4.92 -12.30
C ALA A 653 0.74 -3.38 -12.28
N ALA A 654 1.35 -2.73 -13.28
CA ALA A 654 1.71 -1.32 -13.19
C ALA A 654 0.76 -0.31 -13.86
N LEU A 655 -0.23 -0.77 -14.63
CA LEU A 655 -1.16 0.11 -15.36
C LEU A 655 -0.45 1.18 -16.22
N LEU A 656 0.48 0.77 -17.08
CA LEU A 656 1.19 1.72 -17.96
C LEU A 656 0.48 1.99 -19.29
N SER A 657 -0.60 1.26 -19.61
CA SER A 657 -1.42 1.52 -20.81
C SER A 657 -2.92 1.38 -20.58
N GLY A 658 -3.66 2.43 -20.87
CA GLY A 658 -5.12 2.42 -20.88
C GLY A 658 -5.74 2.41 -19.48
N ASP A 659 -7.07 2.30 -19.46
CA ASP A 659 -7.87 2.15 -18.24
C ASP A 659 -8.36 0.71 -18.13
N GLY A 660 -8.52 0.19 -16.91
CA GLY A 660 -9.05 -1.16 -16.73
C GLY A 660 -8.90 -1.70 -15.31
N SER A 661 -9.04 -3.01 -15.20
CA SER A 661 -8.95 -3.73 -13.93
C SER A 661 -8.14 -5.01 -14.11
N SER A 662 -7.22 -5.27 -13.19
CA SER A 662 -6.68 -6.62 -12.97
C SER A 662 -7.80 -7.51 -12.42
N ASN A 663 -7.91 -8.75 -12.91
CA ASN A 663 -9.00 -9.65 -12.55
C ASN A 663 -8.49 -11.04 -12.17
N PHE A 664 -8.78 -11.46 -10.95
CA PHE A 664 -8.49 -12.81 -10.48
C PHE A 664 -9.74 -13.66 -10.62
N GLY A 665 -9.94 -14.20 -11.82
CA GLY A 665 -11.15 -14.92 -12.19
C GLY A 665 -11.24 -16.34 -11.63
N ASN A 666 -10.11 -16.97 -11.31
CA ASN A 666 -10.03 -18.36 -10.85
C ASN A 666 -9.02 -18.51 -9.70
N ALA A 667 -8.82 -19.75 -9.23
CA ALA A 667 -7.95 -20.05 -8.09
C ALA A 667 -6.51 -19.57 -8.34
N LEU A 668 -6.01 -18.72 -7.43
CA LEU A 668 -4.62 -18.24 -7.39
C LEU A 668 -4.04 -18.51 -6.01
N THR A 669 -2.92 -19.24 -5.96
CA THR A 669 -2.11 -19.37 -4.75
C THR A 669 -0.80 -18.63 -4.94
N VAL A 670 -0.47 -17.71 -4.03
CA VAL A 670 0.84 -17.06 -3.95
C VAL A 670 1.55 -17.58 -2.70
N ASP A 671 2.63 -18.32 -2.87
CA ASP A 671 3.39 -18.96 -1.81
C ASP A 671 4.74 -18.28 -1.62
N LEU A 672 4.88 -17.57 -0.51
CA LEU A 672 6.10 -16.91 -0.06
C LEU A 672 6.80 -17.70 1.06
N SER A 673 6.30 -18.89 1.43
CA SER A 673 6.70 -19.58 2.67
C SER A 673 8.15 -20.08 2.72
N ASN A 674 8.76 -20.29 1.56
CA ASN A 674 10.11 -20.87 1.40
C ASN A 674 10.97 -19.99 0.51
N ILE A 675 10.73 -18.69 0.55
CA ILE A 675 11.40 -17.76 -0.37
C ILE A 675 12.74 -17.31 0.22
N SER A 676 12.85 -17.09 1.54
CA SER A 676 14.13 -16.87 2.24
C SER A 676 15.06 -18.08 2.29
N THR A 677 14.55 -19.30 2.06
CA THR A 677 15.39 -20.50 1.99
C THR A 677 16.12 -20.59 0.64
N HIS A 678 15.74 -19.75 -0.31
CA HIS A 678 16.44 -19.58 -1.57
C HIS A 678 17.50 -18.49 -1.40
N SER A 679 18.75 -18.89 -1.21
CA SER A 679 19.88 -17.98 -0.90
C SER A 679 20.13 -16.90 -1.96
N ASP A 680 19.55 -17.07 -3.15
CA ASP A 680 19.82 -16.27 -4.36
C ASP A 680 18.66 -15.31 -4.66
N PHE A 681 17.73 -15.21 -3.72
CA PHE A 681 16.47 -14.53 -3.85
C PHE A 681 16.29 -13.50 -2.73
N ILE A 682 15.66 -12.37 -3.08
CA ILE A 682 15.18 -11.38 -2.12
C ILE A 682 13.66 -11.39 -2.22
N SER A 683 12.96 -11.76 -1.14
CA SER A 683 11.51 -11.65 -1.03
C SER A 683 11.06 -10.23 -1.36
N GLY A 684 9.95 -10.13 -2.09
CA GLY A 684 9.25 -8.88 -2.22
C GLY A 684 8.55 -8.63 -3.52
N THR A 685 7.72 -7.59 -3.52
CA THR A 685 7.31 -6.95 -4.76
C THR A 685 8.49 -6.16 -5.34
N PRO A 686 8.51 -6.01 -6.68
CA PRO A 686 9.46 -5.12 -7.34
C PRO A 686 9.11 -3.68 -6.99
N ILE A 687 9.88 -3.05 -6.10
CA ILE A 687 9.87 -1.59 -5.94
C ILE A 687 10.81 -1.03 -6.99
N ILE A 688 10.33 -0.13 -7.84
CA ILE A 688 11.26 0.69 -8.60
C ILE A 688 11.86 1.71 -7.66
N VAL A 689 13.14 1.53 -7.36
CA VAL A 689 13.96 2.65 -6.93
C VAL A 689 14.05 3.52 -8.16
N ASN A 690 13.26 4.60 -8.19
CA ASN A 690 13.43 5.64 -9.21
C ASN A 690 14.93 5.91 -9.25
N GLY A 691 15.53 5.66 -10.42
CA GLY A 691 16.95 5.84 -10.69
C GLY A 691 17.33 7.31 -10.75
N ASP A 692 16.75 8.14 -9.89
CA ASP A 692 17.50 9.26 -9.37
C ASP A 692 18.49 8.70 -8.35
N PRO A 693 19.74 9.20 -8.31
CA PRO A 693 20.72 8.75 -7.32
C PRO A 693 20.03 8.75 -5.97
N THR A 694 20.07 7.67 -5.19
CA THR A 694 19.39 7.64 -3.89
C THR A 694 19.92 8.80 -3.07
N VAL A 695 19.15 9.89 -3.05
CA VAL A 695 19.50 11.11 -2.35
C VAL A 695 18.84 10.99 -1.00
N THR A 696 19.61 10.59 0.02
CA THR A 696 19.10 10.54 1.39
C THR A 696 19.57 11.78 2.12
N ALA A 697 18.64 12.60 2.63
CA ALA A 697 18.96 13.74 3.48
C ALA A 697 18.63 13.40 4.94
N LYS A 698 19.65 13.43 5.81
CA LYS A 698 19.49 13.22 7.26
C LYS A 698 19.80 14.51 8.01
N ILE A 699 19.01 14.82 9.03
CA ILE A 699 19.31 15.90 9.96
C ILE A 699 20.53 15.49 10.79
N LYS A 700 21.59 16.30 10.75
CA LYS A 700 22.78 16.11 11.58
C LYS A 700 22.57 16.71 12.97
N TRP A 701 22.03 17.92 13.01
CA TRP A 701 21.58 18.60 14.23
C TRP A 701 20.67 19.77 13.84
N ALA A 702 19.85 20.22 14.78
CA ALA A 702 19.05 21.43 14.68
C ALA A 702 19.09 22.20 16.01
N ARG A 703 18.93 23.52 15.96
CA ARG A 703 18.79 24.40 17.12
C ARG A 703 17.79 25.51 16.85
N TYR A 704 17.05 25.93 17.88
CA TYR A 704 16.27 27.16 17.81
C TYR A 704 17.21 28.38 17.79
N LEU A 705 16.86 29.40 17.03
CA LEU A 705 17.56 30.69 16.97
C LEU A 705 16.82 31.78 17.74
#